data_AF-A0A9X1ZNK4-F1
#
_entry.id   AF-A0A9X1ZNK4-F1
#
_cell.length_a   1.000
_cell.length_b   1.000
_cell.length_c   1.000
_cell.angle_alpha   90.00
_cell.angle_beta   90.00
_cell.angle_gamma   90.00
#
_symmetry.space_group_name_H-M   'P 1'
#
loop_
_entity.id
_entity.type
_entity.pdbx_description
1 polymer ?
#
loop_
_entity_poly.entity_id
_entity_poly.type
_entity_poly.pdbx_seq_one_letter_code
_entity_poly.pdbx_strand_id
1 'polypeptide(L)'
;MDRRSFIKLSALAAGSMLFPTQAARAAANRRSLTQTAPIELLPSNVLRPWLGKAFWGNRLQDWRLNAGKIECIRGDRGFEMRTVSILTRQLNDAPKPARIKAKVSNLTPTKAGFCGFLLGAGADQLDYRASALIQRASGKNGGFMAVINDKGELSFRDFSDTNKPLAFEKVVRTNTVNIGQLHDREIILDCHIDPVSNNNFDVRLVAIDSKTNKELGFIVRTGVPGSELLGGVMLLSSMPSKQSGARWAFEDIQSGGEKLSQFDDRGLGPVIGCMHSLNKSVLKLSAQFMPVADNEYRNVTLDYRQSSNSEWQSTDSQIEPGYVIQFRVEGWDNTQQYDYRVVSHENGKAAVLYQGQILKDPGQSKPLSIALYSCLVATNLSLDIEHYKTRLKQEKLLGRFGPENILFPHTELVDNCDSHEPDMYVFCGDQYYEATPTQVWRGRPDSHLDMLYRWYLWYWTFRDSIRNKPSILLADDHDVLQGNLWGVGGRDPVVLEGEKRTEEDGGYMETKALVKMVYRMQHGHNPDAYDPTPIDHDIPVTYGAFVYGGVSFALVEDRKFKSRRNININPLHTQGELLGHRQEQFLRAWADMDKGLPKVCIASSIWGSPQTKSNLEPLLDYDSNGYPPDGRTRAVKLIKDAGAVVICGDQHLPMMAKQGLDTFDDGPLFFAGPAAAAFWQRWFEGLGKLDNQFNNDPNTGNFTDIFGNKMRVLAVANPKVTYDDFKQQTNNSWSNFLADRSLKSEGYGIVKVDHKAQQFEFECWEWNADPSKGKQFPGWPYIHKFEQA
;
A
#
# COMPACT_ATOMS: atom_id res chain seq x y z
N MET A 1 -1.04 -38.59 27.60
CA MET A 1 -0.31 -39.47 28.54
C MET A 1 -1.13 -39.62 29.82
N ASP A 2 -1.05 -40.73 30.57
CA ASP A 2 -1.65 -40.75 31.91
C ASP A 2 -0.90 -39.72 32.78
N ARG A 3 -1.60 -38.91 33.59
CA ARG A 3 -0.99 -37.79 34.36
C ARG A 3 0.16 -38.26 35.27
N ARG A 4 0.24 -39.57 35.56
CA ARG A 4 1.31 -40.23 36.32
C ARG A 4 2.58 -40.53 35.50
N SER A 5 2.55 -40.49 34.17
CA SER A 5 3.70 -40.81 33.30
C SER A 5 4.81 -39.75 33.33
N PHE A 6 4.50 -38.50 33.67
CA PHE A 6 5.48 -37.42 33.82
C PHE A 6 6.52 -37.71 34.92
N ILE A 7 6.16 -38.52 35.92
CA ILE A 7 7.03 -38.90 37.03
C ILE A 7 7.95 -40.09 36.67
N LYS A 8 7.63 -40.87 35.63
CA LYS A 8 8.41 -42.08 35.29
C LYS A 8 9.46 -41.88 34.19
N LEU A 9 9.39 -40.80 33.40
CA LEU A 9 10.41 -40.49 32.39
C LEU A 9 11.66 -39.79 32.96
N SER A 10 11.78 -39.66 34.29
CA SER A 10 12.87 -38.97 34.98
C SER A 10 14.06 -39.88 35.35
N ALA A 11 14.03 -41.17 35.03
CA ALA A 11 14.93 -42.14 35.67
C ALA A 11 16.13 -42.63 34.83
N LEU A 12 16.27 -42.33 33.54
CA LEU A 12 17.35 -42.90 32.72
C LEU A 12 17.89 -41.90 31.68
N ALA A 13 18.77 -40.99 32.12
CA ALA A 13 19.90 -40.44 31.35
C ALA A 13 20.69 -39.46 32.24
N ALA A 14 21.92 -39.83 32.63
CA ALA A 14 22.80 -38.98 33.41
C ALA A 14 23.32 -37.81 32.54
N GLY A 15 22.70 -36.64 32.67
CA GLY A 15 23.13 -35.38 32.06
C GLY A 15 22.28 -34.24 32.61
N SER A 16 22.78 -33.55 33.64
CA SER A 16 22.27 -32.30 34.24
C SER A 16 20.76 -32.02 33.99
N MET A 17 19.88 -32.75 34.69
CA MET A 17 18.44 -32.53 34.64
C MET A 17 18.06 -31.35 35.55
N LEU A 18 17.60 -30.23 34.97
CA LEU A 18 16.86 -29.21 35.72
C LEU A 18 15.44 -29.74 35.96
N PHE A 19 15.07 -29.98 37.22
CA PHE A 19 13.70 -30.31 37.59
C PHE A 19 12.75 -29.20 37.11
N PRO A 20 11.56 -29.52 36.56
CA PRO A 20 10.56 -28.50 36.25
C PRO A 20 10.22 -27.73 37.53
N THR A 21 10.29 -26.40 37.46
CA THR A 21 9.99 -25.51 38.60
C THR A 21 8.60 -25.83 39.17
N GLN A 22 8.37 -25.59 40.48
CA GLN A 22 7.04 -25.77 41.07
C GLN A 22 5.97 -24.96 40.30
N ALA A 23 6.34 -23.78 39.78
CA ALA A 23 5.49 -22.96 38.91
C ALA A 23 5.09 -23.69 37.62
N ALA A 24 6.05 -24.33 36.91
CA ALA A 24 5.74 -25.12 35.72
C ALA A 24 4.82 -26.33 36.03
N ARG A 25 4.99 -26.97 37.19
CA ARG A 25 4.12 -28.05 37.67
C ARG A 25 2.71 -27.54 38.04
N ALA A 26 2.60 -26.35 38.61
CA ALA A 26 1.31 -25.74 38.95
C ALA A 26 0.54 -25.33 37.68
N ALA A 27 1.23 -24.72 36.72
CA ALA A 27 0.68 -24.35 35.41
C ALA A 27 0.22 -25.59 34.61
N ALA A 28 0.97 -26.70 34.68
CA ALA A 28 0.57 -27.97 34.06
C ALA A 28 -0.76 -28.53 34.59
N ASN A 29 -1.07 -28.30 35.87
CA ASN A 29 -2.27 -28.81 36.53
C ASN A 29 -3.46 -27.84 36.48
N ARG A 30 -3.28 -26.64 35.91
CA ARG A 30 -4.31 -25.60 35.87
C ARG A 30 -5.41 -25.97 34.86
N ARG A 31 -6.67 -26.01 35.35
CA ARG A 31 -7.86 -26.15 34.50
C ARG A 31 -7.96 -24.95 33.56
N SER A 32 -8.57 -25.13 32.39
CA SER A 32 -8.82 -24.02 31.46
C SER A 32 -9.57 -22.89 32.18
N LEU A 33 -8.98 -21.69 32.20
CA LEU A 33 -9.59 -20.51 32.84
C LEU A 33 -10.63 -19.82 31.94
N THR A 34 -10.64 -20.13 30.65
CA THR A 34 -11.59 -19.59 29.68
C THR A 34 -11.97 -20.62 28.61
N GLN A 35 -13.16 -20.45 28.04
CA GLN A 35 -13.62 -21.17 26.85
C GLN A 35 -13.17 -20.45 25.58
N THR A 36 -13.29 -21.13 24.44
CA THR A 36 -12.99 -20.59 23.11
C THR A 36 -14.20 -20.72 22.20
N ALA A 37 -14.33 -19.79 21.26
CA ALA A 37 -15.30 -19.85 20.18
C ALA A 37 -14.58 -19.68 18.82
N PRO A 38 -15.14 -20.24 17.73
CA PRO A 38 -14.64 -19.99 16.38
C PRO A 38 -14.52 -18.49 16.09
N ILE A 39 -13.40 -18.10 15.47
CA ILE A 39 -13.20 -16.70 15.05
C ILE A 39 -14.04 -16.40 13.82
N GLU A 40 -13.99 -17.30 12.82
CA GLU A 40 -14.79 -17.25 11.61
C GLU A 40 -15.02 -18.68 11.12
N LEU A 41 -16.21 -18.95 10.59
CA LEU A 41 -16.50 -20.23 9.95
C LEU A 41 -16.05 -20.17 8.49
N LEU A 42 -15.00 -20.92 8.17
CA LEU A 42 -14.41 -20.93 6.83
C LEU A 42 -15.16 -21.91 5.90
N PRO A 43 -15.51 -21.51 4.67
CA PRO A 43 -16.23 -22.37 3.74
C PRO A 43 -15.38 -23.58 3.29
N SER A 44 -16.01 -24.76 3.25
CA SER A 44 -15.38 -26.02 2.91
C SER A 44 -15.42 -26.39 1.42
N ASN A 45 -16.01 -25.54 0.57
CA ASN A 45 -16.27 -25.80 -0.84
C ASN A 45 -15.63 -24.76 -1.78
N VAL A 46 -14.57 -24.09 -1.32
CA VAL A 46 -13.86 -23.06 -2.10
C VAL A 46 -12.36 -23.32 -2.14
N LEU A 47 -11.73 -22.84 -3.22
CA LEU A 47 -10.28 -22.73 -3.36
C LEU A 47 -9.97 -21.32 -3.88
N ARG A 48 -9.31 -20.50 -3.05
CA ARG A 48 -9.05 -19.08 -3.39
C ARG A 48 -7.94 -18.48 -2.52
N PRO A 49 -7.28 -17.38 -2.94
CA PRO A 49 -6.32 -16.68 -2.07
C PRO A 49 -6.94 -15.96 -0.87
N TRP A 50 -8.17 -15.41 -0.97
CA TRP A 50 -8.80 -14.71 0.16
C TRP A 50 -9.16 -15.67 1.31
N LEU A 51 -8.61 -15.40 2.50
CA LEU A 51 -8.65 -16.33 3.64
C LEU A 51 -9.94 -16.24 4.47
N GLY A 52 -10.72 -15.18 4.33
CA GLY A 52 -11.84 -14.83 5.21
C GLY A 52 -11.71 -13.40 5.73
N LYS A 53 -12.77 -12.88 6.34
CA LYS A 53 -12.82 -11.48 6.80
C LYS A 53 -11.87 -11.21 7.96
N ALA A 54 -11.68 -12.18 8.84
CA ALA A 54 -10.86 -12.06 10.04
C ALA A 54 -9.37 -12.25 9.79
N PHE A 55 -8.94 -12.58 8.57
CA PHE A 55 -7.59 -13.07 8.29
C PHE A 55 -6.89 -12.28 7.18
N TRP A 56 -5.64 -11.90 7.45
CA TRP A 56 -4.75 -11.27 6.46
C TRP A 56 -3.47 -12.08 6.27
N GLY A 57 -3.25 -12.61 5.06
CA GLY A 57 -2.07 -13.39 4.73
C GLY A 57 -0.90 -12.50 4.31
N ASN A 58 0.26 -12.71 4.93
CA ASN A 58 1.52 -12.13 4.47
C ASN A 58 2.30 -13.18 3.69
N ARG A 59 2.47 -13.01 2.38
CA ARG A 59 1.78 -12.08 1.47
C ARG A 59 0.51 -12.75 0.95
N LEU A 60 -0.34 -12.00 0.26
CA LEU A 60 -1.56 -12.53 -0.36
C LEU A 60 -1.30 -13.81 -1.16
N GLN A 61 -0.26 -13.80 -1.98
CA GLN A 61 0.16 -14.92 -2.84
C GLN A 61 0.84 -16.08 -2.11
N ASP A 62 1.11 -15.96 -0.82
CA ASP A 62 1.80 -17.00 -0.06
C ASP A 62 0.82 -17.91 0.69
N TRP A 63 -0.47 -17.57 0.67
CA TRP A 63 -1.55 -18.26 1.36
C TRP A 63 -2.75 -18.51 0.46
N ARG A 64 -3.54 -19.53 0.79
CA ARG A 64 -4.85 -19.77 0.19
C ARG A 64 -5.80 -20.42 1.18
N LEU A 65 -7.09 -20.20 0.97
CA LEU A 65 -8.15 -21.01 1.55
C LEU A 65 -8.43 -22.19 0.62
N ASN A 66 -8.38 -23.41 1.15
CA ASN A 66 -8.68 -24.64 0.45
C ASN A 66 -9.56 -25.53 1.32
N ALA A 67 -10.85 -25.64 0.98
CA ALA A 67 -11.80 -26.48 1.68
C ALA A 67 -11.79 -26.32 3.22
N GLY A 68 -11.85 -25.07 3.70
CA GLY A 68 -11.85 -24.73 5.12
C GLY A 68 -10.47 -24.66 5.77
N LYS A 69 -9.40 -24.97 5.03
CA LYS A 69 -8.01 -24.92 5.51
C LYS A 69 -7.28 -23.69 4.96
N ILE A 70 -6.69 -22.89 5.84
CA ILE A 70 -5.74 -21.84 5.48
C ILE A 70 -4.37 -22.48 5.26
N GLU A 71 -3.95 -22.60 4.02
CA GLU A 71 -2.71 -23.29 3.62
C GLU A 71 -1.61 -22.29 3.27
N CYS A 72 -0.44 -22.42 3.88
CA CYS A 72 0.77 -21.76 3.40
C CYS A 72 1.28 -22.50 2.17
N ILE A 73 1.39 -21.80 1.03
CA ILE A 73 1.88 -22.42 -0.21
C ILE A 73 3.38 -22.23 -0.43
N ARG A 74 4.07 -21.45 0.42
CA ARG A 74 5.51 -21.18 0.34
C ARG A 74 6.36 -22.12 1.20
N GLY A 75 7.24 -22.86 0.54
CA GLY A 75 8.26 -23.71 1.17
C GLY A 75 9.68 -23.36 0.74
N ASP A 76 9.87 -22.32 -0.07
CA ASP A 76 11.15 -21.98 -0.69
C ASP A 76 12.08 -21.23 0.27
N ARG A 77 13.39 -21.36 0.03
CA ARG A 77 14.42 -20.60 0.75
C ARG A 77 14.16 -19.10 0.66
N GLY A 78 14.29 -18.39 1.79
CA GLY A 78 14.12 -16.93 1.87
C GLY A 78 12.69 -16.48 2.18
N PHE A 79 11.78 -17.41 2.44
CA PHE A 79 10.39 -17.14 2.83
C PHE A 79 10.08 -17.53 4.27
N GLU A 80 11.08 -17.42 5.14
CA GLU A 80 10.93 -17.72 6.57
C GLU A 80 9.71 -16.98 7.15
N MET A 81 9.09 -17.55 8.19
CA MET A 81 8.07 -16.87 8.99
C MET A 81 6.97 -16.19 8.16
N ARG A 82 6.26 -16.96 7.34
CA ARG A 82 5.02 -16.51 6.72
C ARG A 82 3.94 -16.44 7.79
N THR A 83 3.17 -15.36 7.80
CA THR A 83 2.17 -15.12 8.84
C THR A 83 0.78 -14.92 8.26
N VAL A 84 -0.23 -15.28 9.04
CA VAL A 84 -1.62 -14.84 8.85
C VAL A 84 -2.04 -14.08 10.09
N SER A 85 -2.26 -12.77 9.95
CA SER A 85 -2.76 -11.93 11.03
C SER A 85 -4.24 -12.20 11.29
N ILE A 86 -4.63 -12.24 12.57
CA ILE A 86 -6.03 -12.34 13.00
C ILE A 86 -6.52 -10.92 13.27
N LEU A 87 -7.15 -10.28 12.29
CA LEU A 87 -7.49 -8.85 12.31
C LEU A 87 -8.46 -8.47 13.44
N THR A 88 -9.35 -9.40 13.79
CA THR A 88 -10.44 -9.17 14.75
C THR A 88 -10.05 -9.50 16.19
N ARG A 89 -8.79 -9.84 16.46
CA ARG A 89 -8.30 -10.20 17.80
C ARG A 89 -6.97 -9.50 18.12
N GLN A 90 -6.87 -8.95 19.32
CA GLN A 90 -5.65 -8.27 19.79
C GLN A 90 -5.45 -8.55 21.28
N LEU A 91 -4.23 -8.84 21.70
CA LEU A 91 -3.88 -8.94 23.11
C LEU A 91 -3.84 -7.53 23.72
N ASN A 92 -4.59 -7.32 24.81
CA ASN A 92 -4.70 -6.05 25.53
C ASN A 92 -3.92 -6.08 26.86
N ASP A 93 -3.99 -5.05 27.68
CA ASP A 93 -3.27 -4.94 28.96
C ASP A 93 -3.98 -5.61 30.16
N ALA A 94 -5.17 -6.18 29.98
CA ALA A 94 -5.97 -6.71 31.07
C ALA A 94 -5.29 -7.91 31.77
N PRO A 95 -5.28 -7.98 33.12
CA PRO A 95 -4.73 -9.10 33.88
C PRO A 95 -5.71 -10.30 33.92
N LYS A 96 -6.11 -10.76 32.74
CA LYS A 96 -7.18 -11.74 32.53
C LYS A 96 -6.70 -12.93 31.69
N PRO A 97 -7.38 -14.08 31.72
CA PRO A 97 -7.00 -15.20 30.86
C PRO A 97 -7.32 -14.92 29.38
N ALA A 98 -6.52 -15.49 28.49
CA ALA A 98 -6.78 -15.62 27.06
C ALA A 98 -6.43 -17.03 26.58
N ARG A 99 -7.04 -17.45 25.48
CA ARG A 99 -6.81 -18.74 24.86
C ARG A 99 -6.97 -18.65 23.35
N ILE A 100 -6.04 -19.27 22.62
CA ILE A 100 -6.06 -19.38 21.15
C ILE A 100 -5.83 -20.83 20.79
N LYS A 101 -6.62 -21.34 19.86
CA LYS A 101 -6.61 -22.75 19.46
C LYS A 101 -6.73 -22.85 17.95
N ALA A 102 -5.98 -23.76 17.34
CA ALA A 102 -6.12 -24.10 15.93
C ALA A 102 -5.71 -25.56 15.71
N LYS A 103 -6.35 -26.22 14.74
CA LYS A 103 -5.85 -27.48 14.24
C LYS A 103 -4.83 -27.19 13.14
N VAL A 104 -3.71 -27.91 13.17
CA VAL A 104 -2.57 -27.74 12.27
C VAL A 104 -2.24 -29.05 11.57
N SER A 105 -1.88 -28.95 10.29
CA SER A 105 -1.51 -30.09 9.44
C SER A 105 -0.24 -29.78 8.66
N ASN A 106 0.70 -30.72 8.62
CA ASN A 106 1.92 -30.58 7.82
C ASN A 106 1.63 -31.00 6.37
N LEU A 107 1.69 -30.05 5.44
CA LEU A 107 1.44 -30.30 4.02
C LEU A 107 2.63 -30.95 3.31
N THR A 108 3.78 -31.01 3.98
CA THR A 108 5.04 -31.55 3.45
C THR A 108 5.79 -32.29 4.57
N PRO A 109 5.28 -33.44 5.04
CA PRO A 109 5.73 -34.11 6.27
C PRO A 109 7.19 -34.60 6.24
N THR A 110 7.83 -34.63 5.07
CA THR A 110 9.23 -35.03 4.89
C THR A 110 10.21 -33.87 4.99
N LYS A 111 9.72 -32.64 5.15
CA LYS A 111 10.54 -31.42 5.19
C LYS A 111 10.62 -30.86 6.61
N ALA A 112 11.77 -30.26 6.92
CA ALA A 112 11.98 -29.60 8.20
C ALA A 112 11.24 -28.26 8.26
N GLY A 113 10.74 -27.85 9.42
CA GLY A 113 10.06 -26.57 9.60
C GLY A 113 9.16 -26.55 10.84
N PHE A 114 8.45 -25.46 11.07
CA PHE A 114 7.60 -25.29 12.24
C PHE A 114 6.38 -24.40 11.96
N CYS A 115 5.35 -24.54 12.80
CA CYS A 115 4.15 -23.73 12.78
C CYS A 115 3.63 -23.43 14.20
N GLY A 116 2.72 -22.47 14.31
CA GLY A 116 2.06 -22.17 15.56
C GLY A 116 1.52 -20.74 15.61
N PHE A 117 1.67 -20.10 16.76
CA PHE A 117 1.16 -18.75 17.01
C PHE A 117 2.30 -17.76 17.24
N LEU A 118 2.18 -16.56 16.68
CA LEU A 118 2.98 -15.39 17.04
C LEU A 118 2.13 -14.52 17.97
N LEU A 119 2.68 -14.18 19.13
CA LEU A 119 1.99 -13.45 20.20
C LEU A 119 2.69 -12.11 20.44
N GLY A 120 1.91 -11.04 20.60
CA GLY A 120 2.40 -9.72 20.94
C GLY A 120 3.01 -8.95 19.76
N ALA A 121 2.55 -9.24 18.55
CA ALA A 121 3.07 -8.62 17.33
C ALA A 121 2.70 -7.13 17.28
N GLY A 122 3.69 -6.25 17.19
CA GLY A 122 3.53 -4.79 17.17
C GLY A 122 3.62 -4.11 18.53
N ALA A 123 3.56 -4.86 19.64
CA ALA A 123 3.73 -4.36 21.02
C ALA A 123 2.88 -3.11 21.36
N ASP A 124 1.69 -2.98 20.77
CA ASP A 124 0.80 -1.80 20.88
C ASP A 124 1.44 -0.47 20.44
N GLN A 125 2.56 -0.53 19.71
CA GLN A 125 3.24 0.62 19.10
C GLN A 125 2.81 0.86 17.65
N LEU A 126 1.95 0.00 17.13
CA LEU A 126 1.52 -0.04 15.74
C LEU A 126 0.00 -0.16 15.67
N ASP A 127 -0.62 0.55 14.71
CA ASP A 127 -2.00 0.27 14.28
C ASP A 127 -2.15 -1.23 13.92
N TYR A 128 -3.34 -1.80 14.08
CA TYR A 128 -3.56 -3.22 13.85
C TYR A 128 -3.26 -3.65 12.40
N ARG A 129 -3.45 -2.75 11.43
CA ARG A 129 -3.16 -2.94 10.01
C ARG A 129 -1.65 -2.97 9.78
N ALA A 130 -0.92 -2.04 10.40
CA ALA A 130 0.54 -2.01 10.40
C ALA A 130 1.12 -3.29 11.04
N SER A 131 0.58 -3.67 12.21
CA SER A 131 0.93 -4.91 12.90
C SER A 131 0.67 -6.13 12.01
N ALA A 132 -0.39 -6.11 11.20
CA ALA A 132 -0.72 -7.19 10.29
C ALA A 132 0.32 -7.43 9.19
N LEU A 133 1.38 -6.61 9.03
CA LEU A 133 2.46 -6.84 8.06
C LEU A 133 3.68 -7.59 8.64
N ILE A 134 3.70 -7.86 9.96
CA ILE A 134 4.83 -8.50 10.65
C ILE A 134 5.09 -9.90 10.11
N GLN A 135 6.29 -10.13 9.58
CA GLN A 135 6.66 -11.36 8.88
C GLN A 135 8.19 -11.50 8.72
N ARG A 136 8.62 -12.71 8.35
CA ARG A 136 9.99 -13.07 7.93
C ARG A 136 11.10 -12.85 8.96
N ALA A 137 11.69 -11.66 8.99
CA ALA A 137 12.81 -11.34 9.85
C ALA A 137 12.31 -10.81 11.20
N SER A 138 12.86 -11.29 12.31
CA SER A 138 12.55 -10.73 13.63
C SER A 138 13.07 -9.31 13.78
N GLY A 139 12.52 -8.60 14.77
CA GLY A 139 12.97 -7.29 15.15
C GLY A 139 12.16 -6.76 16.33
N LYS A 140 12.62 -5.66 16.93
CA LYS A 140 11.94 -5.04 18.08
C LYS A 140 10.44 -4.90 17.79
N ASN A 141 9.60 -5.23 18.78
CA ASN A 141 8.14 -5.32 18.69
C ASN A 141 7.59 -6.51 17.87
N GLY A 142 8.42 -7.45 17.41
CA GLY A 142 7.94 -8.63 16.70
C GLY A 142 7.18 -9.63 17.58
N GLY A 143 7.40 -9.61 18.89
CA GLY A 143 6.79 -10.53 19.85
C GLY A 143 7.57 -11.84 19.98
N PHE A 144 6.88 -12.93 20.35
CA PHE A 144 7.47 -14.26 20.45
C PHE A 144 6.51 -15.34 19.96
N MET A 145 7.07 -16.49 19.60
CA MET A 145 6.36 -17.58 18.96
C MET A 145 6.11 -18.73 19.92
N ALA A 146 4.93 -19.35 19.83
CA ALA A 146 4.57 -20.61 20.48
C ALA A 146 4.33 -21.67 19.41
N VAL A 147 5.27 -22.60 19.22
CA VAL A 147 5.35 -23.42 17.98
C VAL A 147 5.58 -24.91 18.23
N ILE A 148 5.21 -25.71 17.24
CA ILE A 148 5.59 -27.11 17.07
C ILE A 148 6.38 -27.26 15.77
N ASN A 149 7.42 -28.11 15.75
CA ASN A 149 8.16 -28.43 14.52
C ASN A 149 7.74 -29.76 13.87
N ASP A 150 8.29 -30.05 12.69
CA ASP A 150 8.10 -31.29 11.93
C ASP A 150 8.38 -32.58 12.73
N LYS A 151 9.25 -32.49 13.74
CA LYS A 151 9.63 -33.59 14.64
C LYS A 151 8.74 -33.69 15.89
N GLY A 152 7.66 -32.90 15.97
CA GLY A 152 6.76 -32.87 17.12
C GLY A 152 7.35 -32.20 18.36
N GLU A 153 8.37 -31.37 18.21
CA GLU A 153 8.97 -30.62 19.32
C GLU A 153 8.22 -29.31 19.56
N LEU A 154 7.67 -29.15 20.76
CA LEU A 154 7.10 -27.89 21.22
C LEU A 154 8.20 -26.94 21.69
N SER A 155 8.13 -25.66 21.30
CA SER A 155 9.07 -24.62 21.77
C SER A 155 8.45 -23.23 21.80
N PHE A 156 8.96 -22.36 22.69
CA PHE A 156 8.81 -20.93 22.58
C PHE A 156 10.06 -20.32 21.93
N ARG A 157 9.90 -19.40 20.99
CA ARG A 157 11.02 -18.81 20.24
C ARG A 157 10.90 -17.30 20.17
N ASP A 158 12.03 -16.61 20.30
CA ASP A 158 12.08 -15.17 20.20
C ASP A 158 11.85 -14.72 18.75
N PHE A 159 11.05 -13.65 18.59
CA PHE A 159 10.85 -12.96 17.32
C PHE A 159 11.10 -11.45 17.48
N SER A 160 11.89 -11.06 18.49
CA SER A 160 12.24 -9.67 18.77
C SER A 160 13.71 -9.31 18.51
N ASP A 161 14.60 -10.30 18.33
CA ASP A 161 16.03 -10.08 18.08
C ASP A 161 16.29 -9.39 16.73
N THR A 162 16.97 -8.24 16.79
CA THR A 162 17.39 -7.43 15.64
C THR A 162 18.80 -7.77 15.13
N ASN A 163 19.64 -8.37 15.97
CA ASN A 163 21.02 -8.75 15.65
C ASN A 163 21.08 -10.08 14.92
N LYS A 164 20.19 -11.02 15.26
CA LYS A 164 20.06 -12.32 14.58
C LYS A 164 18.63 -12.54 14.06
N PRO A 165 18.20 -11.73 13.08
CA PRO A 165 16.81 -11.63 12.64
C PRO A 165 16.20 -12.92 12.08
N LEU A 166 17.02 -13.92 11.73
CA LEU A 166 16.57 -15.20 11.19
C LEU A 166 17.00 -16.40 12.06
N ALA A 167 17.42 -16.18 13.31
CA ALA A 167 17.86 -17.25 14.20
C ALA A 167 16.68 -17.92 14.94
N PHE A 168 15.67 -17.14 15.33
CA PHE A 168 14.48 -17.62 16.05
C PHE A 168 14.85 -18.46 17.29
N GLU A 169 15.75 -17.90 18.11
CA GLU A 169 16.33 -18.61 19.25
C GLU A 169 15.24 -19.05 20.24
N LYS A 170 15.40 -20.23 20.84
CA LYS A 170 14.45 -20.72 21.84
C LYS A 170 14.53 -19.85 23.10
N VAL A 171 13.40 -19.33 23.55
CA VAL A 171 13.31 -18.54 24.78
C VAL A 171 13.60 -19.47 25.97
N VAL A 172 14.79 -19.31 26.57
CA VAL A 172 15.36 -20.00 27.75
C VAL A 172 15.01 -21.50 27.86
N ARG A 173 15.96 -22.41 27.58
CA ARG A 173 15.90 -23.91 27.68
C ARG A 173 14.64 -24.44 28.37
N THR A 174 13.50 -24.30 27.70
CA THR A 174 12.24 -24.89 28.13
C THR A 174 12.42 -26.38 27.91
N ASN A 175 11.99 -27.22 28.86
CA ASN A 175 12.03 -28.66 28.68
C ASN A 175 11.33 -29.00 27.36
N THR A 176 12.10 -29.37 26.34
CA THR A 176 11.57 -29.63 25.02
C THR A 176 10.84 -30.95 25.08
N VAL A 177 9.52 -30.90 24.95
CA VAL A 177 8.69 -32.10 24.83
C VAL A 177 8.62 -32.46 23.37
N ASN A 178 9.17 -33.63 23.03
CA ASN A 178 9.04 -34.23 21.71
C ASN A 178 7.94 -35.29 21.77
N ILE A 179 6.88 -35.11 20.99
CA ILE A 179 5.74 -36.04 20.94
C ILE A 179 5.86 -37.08 19.82
N GLY A 180 7.01 -37.16 19.16
CA GLY A 180 7.30 -37.98 17.98
C GLY A 180 7.05 -37.23 16.66
N GLN A 181 7.52 -37.81 15.55
CA GLN A 181 7.27 -37.26 14.22
C GLN A 181 5.77 -37.11 13.96
N LEU A 182 5.40 -35.94 13.42
CA LEU A 182 4.00 -35.62 13.18
C LEU A 182 3.43 -36.39 11.98
N HIS A 183 4.26 -36.74 10.99
CA HIS A 183 3.82 -37.37 9.73
C HIS A 183 2.52 -36.70 9.19
N ASP A 184 1.47 -37.49 8.97
CA ASP A 184 0.13 -37.10 8.51
C ASP A 184 -0.86 -36.85 9.67
N ARG A 185 -0.39 -36.80 10.92
CA ARG A 185 -1.24 -36.50 12.08
C ARG A 185 -1.71 -35.05 12.04
N GLU A 186 -3.00 -34.88 12.22
CA GLU A 186 -3.59 -33.57 12.50
C GLU A 186 -3.51 -33.30 14.01
N ILE A 187 -2.91 -32.17 14.37
CA ILE A 187 -2.68 -31.79 15.77
C ILE A 187 -3.50 -30.55 16.07
N ILE A 188 -4.15 -30.53 17.21
CA ILE A 188 -4.71 -29.30 17.79
C ILE A 188 -3.62 -28.66 18.65
N LEU A 189 -3.22 -27.45 18.29
CA LEU A 189 -2.43 -26.57 19.15
C LEU A 189 -3.37 -25.71 19.98
N ASP A 190 -3.20 -25.74 21.29
CA ASP A 190 -4.03 -25.03 22.26
C ASP A 190 -3.14 -24.20 23.20
N CYS A 191 -3.13 -22.89 22.98
CA CYS A 191 -2.30 -21.93 23.68
C CYS A 191 -3.12 -21.19 24.75
N HIS A 192 -2.74 -21.35 26.01
CA HIS A 192 -3.35 -20.72 27.18
C HIS A 192 -2.43 -19.58 27.64
N ILE A 193 -3.01 -18.44 27.96
CA ILE A 193 -2.34 -17.26 28.51
C ILE A 193 -3.05 -16.97 29.83
N ASP A 194 -2.47 -17.37 30.94
CA ASP A 194 -3.12 -17.32 32.25
C ASP A 194 -2.42 -16.31 33.17
N PRO A 195 -3.14 -15.37 33.80
CA PRO A 195 -2.53 -14.45 34.75
C PRO A 195 -2.01 -15.22 35.97
N VAL A 196 -0.79 -14.91 36.41
CA VAL A 196 -0.21 -15.40 37.67
C VAL A 196 -0.05 -14.30 38.71
N SER A 197 0.01 -13.05 38.26
CA SER A 197 -0.04 -11.83 39.07
C SER A 197 -0.58 -10.71 38.18
N ASN A 198 -0.74 -9.50 38.73
CA ASN A 198 -1.27 -8.36 37.96
C ASN A 198 -0.49 -8.05 36.67
N ASN A 199 0.83 -8.28 36.66
CA ASN A 199 1.68 -7.92 35.52
C ASN A 199 2.35 -9.11 34.83
N ASN A 200 2.11 -10.34 35.29
CA ASN A 200 2.78 -11.52 34.74
C ASN A 200 1.81 -12.64 34.42
N PHE A 201 2.13 -13.39 33.38
CA PHE A 201 1.34 -14.47 32.82
C PHE A 201 2.17 -15.75 32.70
N ASP A 202 1.52 -16.90 32.84
CA ASP A 202 2.04 -18.16 32.34
C ASP A 202 1.45 -18.41 30.96
N VAL A 203 2.31 -18.69 29.98
CA VAL A 203 1.90 -19.06 28.63
C VAL A 203 2.16 -20.55 28.43
N ARG A 204 1.10 -21.33 28.20
CA ARG A 204 1.15 -22.79 28.06
C ARG A 204 0.69 -23.20 26.66
N LEU A 205 1.53 -23.91 25.93
CA LEU A 205 1.19 -24.48 24.62
C LEU A 205 1.00 -25.99 24.76
N VAL A 206 -0.16 -26.50 24.36
CA VAL A 206 -0.54 -27.91 24.43
C VAL A 206 -0.73 -28.47 23.02
N ALA A 207 -0.17 -29.66 22.75
CA ALA A 207 -0.44 -30.45 21.55
C ALA A 207 -1.42 -31.58 21.88
N ILE A 208 -2.52 -31.63 21.13
CA ILE A 208 -3.60 -32.59 21.30
C ILE A 208 -3.80 -33.32 19.97
N ASP A 209 -3.96 -34.64 20.00
CA ASP A 209 -4.31 -35.42 18.82
C ASP A 209 -5.76 -35.10 18.40
N SER A 210 -5.98 -34.65 17.15
CA SER A 210 -7.30 -34.15 16.74
C SER A 210 -8.37 -35.24 16.69
N LYS A 211 -7.98 -36.51 16.46
CA LYS A 211 -8.89 -37.64 16.28
C LYS A 211 -9.33 -38.24 17.62
N THR A 212 -8.39 -38.37 18.55
CA THR A 212 -8.61 -38.98 19.87
C THR A 212 -8.87 -37.96 20.98
N ASN A 213 -8.63 -36.67 20.70
CA ASN A 213 -8.69 -35.57 21.65
C ASN A 213 -7.78 -35.77 22.88
N LYS A 214 -6.73 -36.59 22.72
CA LYS A 214 -5.78 -36.93 23.78
C LYS A 214 -4.59 -35.96 23.76
N GLU A 215 -4.24 -35.44 24.93
CA GLU A 215 -3.03 -34.66 25.12
C GLU A 215 -1.77 -35.51 24.84
N LEU A 216 -0.96 -35.02 23.90
CA LEU A 216 0.30 -35.61 23.48
C LEU A 216 1.49 -35.01 24.26
N GLY A 217 1.44 -33.71 24.54
CA GLY A 217 2.46 -33.01 25.31
C GLY A 217 2.17 -31.52 25.45
N PHE A 218 2.89 -30.84 26.33
CA PHE A 218 2.78 -29.39 26.53
C PHE A 218 4.11 -28.78 26.99
N ILE A 219 4.23 -27.46 26.86
CA ILE A 219 5.31 -26.64 27.43
C ILE A 219 4.73 -25.39 28.09
N VAL A 220 5.47 -24.79 29.03
CA VAL A 220 5.06 -23.56 29.73
C VAL A 220 6.23 -22.57 29.76
N ARG A 221 5.96 -21.31 29.41
CA ARG A 221 6.81 -20.15 29.69
C ARG A 221 6.20 -19.40 30.86
N THR A 222 6.86 -19.42 32.03
CA THR A 222 6.31 -18.83 33.26
C THR A 222 6.75 -17.38 33.44
N GLY A 223 5.90 -16.57 34.06
CA GLY A 223 6.28 -15.20 34.45
C GLY A 223 6.54 -14.26 33.27
N VAL A 224 5.81 -14.44 32.16
CA VAL A 224 5.86 -13.56 30.99
C VAL A 224 5.30 -12.19 31.36
N PRO A 225 6.06 -11.10 31.20
CA PRO A 225 5.53 -9.75 31.42
C PRO A 225 4.32 -9.48 30.54
N GLY A 226 3.30 -8.83 31.09
CA GLY A 226 2.09 -8.45 30.36
C GLY A 226 2.37 -7.59 29.13
N SER A 227 3.45 -6.81 29.16
CA SER A 227 3.94 -5.97 28.05
C SER A 227 4.45 -6.76 26.84
N GLU A 228 4.90 -8.01 27.01
CA GLU A 228 5.24 -8.91 25.89
C GLU A 228 3.98 -9.53 25.25
N LEU A 229 2.83 -9.36 25.89
CA LEU A 229 1.53 -9.87 25.47
C LEU A 229 0.60 -8.69 25.15
N LEU A 230 1.10 -7.74 24.35
CA LEU A 230 0.37 -6.60 23.81
C LEU A 230 0.49 -6.59 22.29
N GLY A 231 -0.62 -6.37 21.58
CA GLY A 231 -0.65 -6.29 20.13
C GLY A 231 -1.24 -7.53 19.45
N GLY A 232 -0.91 -7.70 18.17
CA GLY A 232 -1.50 -8.68 17.28
C GLY A 232 -1.20 -10.14 17.64
N VAL A 233 -2.11 -11.01 17.20
CA VAL A 233 -1.97 -12.46 17.24
C VAL A 233 -1.98 -12.98 15.82
N MET A 234 -1.05 -13.87 15.49
CA MET A 234 -0.94 -14.43 14.14
C MET A 234 -0.77 -15.94 14.14
N LEU A 235 -1.21 -16.57 13.06
CA LEU A 235 -0.79 -17.92 12.68
C LEU A 235 0.55 -17.81 11.93
N LEU A 236 1.43 -18.80 12.06
CA LEU A 236 2.71 -18.80 11.36
C LEU A 236 3.07 -20.15 10.76
N SER A 237 3.67 -20.13 9.57
CA SER A 237 4.30 -21.28 8.93
C SER A 237 5.71 -20.88 8.52
N SER A 238 6.71 -21.66 8.93
CA SER A 238 8.11 -21.38 8.59
C SER A 238 8.88 -22.63 8.24
N MET A 239 9.66 -22.53 7.17
CA MET A 239 10.82 -23.37 6.90
C MET A 239 12.00 -22.98 7.81
N PRO A 240 13.08 -23.78 7.88
CA PRO A 240 14.30 -23.42 8.58
C PRO A 240 14.98 -22.23 7.91
N SER A 241 15.72 -21.47 8.70
CA SER A 241 16.46 -20.31 8.23
C SER A 241 17.36 -20.64 7.03
N LYS A 242 17.20 -19.86 5.96
CA LYS A 242 17.98 -19.92 4.71
C LYS A 242 17.89 -21.27 3.99
N GLN A 243 16.82 -22.02 4.19
CA GLN A 243 16.59 -23.34 3.58
C GLN A 243 15.15 -23.48 3.08
N SER A 244 14.94 -24.29 2.04
CA SER A 244 13.58 -24.74 1.70
C SER A 244 13.09 -25.75 2.75
N GLY A 245 11.79 -25.80 3.02
CA GLY A 245 11.27 -26.60 4.11
C GLY A 245 9.76 -26.80 4.12
N ALA A 246 9.24 -27.04 5.32
CA ALA A 246 7.87 -27.47 5.54
C ALA A 246 6.86 -26.35 5.31
N ARG A 247 5.66 -26.75 4.88
CA ARG A 247 4.47 -25.92 4.73
C ARG A 247 3.37 -26.46 5.62
N TRP A 248 2.58 -25.55 6.18
CA TRP A 248 1.55 -25.90 7.16
C TRP A 248 0.19 -25.32 6.80
N ALA A 249 -0.86 -26.02 7.23
CA ALA A 249 -2.24 -25.58 7.12
C ALA A 249 -2.86 -25.39 8.50
N PHE A 250 -3.86 -24.51 8.57
CA PHE A 250 -4.63 -24.19 9.77
C PHE A 250 -6.13 -24.33 9.51
N GLU A 251 -6.85 -24.90 10.47
CA GLU A 251 -8.31 -25.02 10.44
C GLU A 251 -8.87 -24.92 11.87
N ASP A 252 -10.19 -24.77 12.00
CA ASP A 252 -10.89 -24.69 13.29
C ASP A 252 -10.25 -23.67 14.25
N ILE A 253 -9.98 -22.45 13.76
CA ILE A 253 -9.29 -21.40 14.52
C ILE A 253 -10.28 -20.77 15.51
N GLN A 254 -9.91 -20.79 16.79
CA GLN A 254 -10.74 -20.34 17.90
C GLN A 254 -9.96 -19.42 18.85
N SER A 255 -10.68 -18.54 19.53
CA SER A 255 -10.13 -17.67 20.58
C SER A 255 -11.13 -17.46 21.72
N GLY A 256 -10.66 -16.99 22.87
CA GLY A 256 -11.52 -16.52 23.95
C GLY A 256 -10.74 -15.98 25.16
N GLY A 257 -11.47 -15.38 26.10
CA GLY A 257 -10.93 -14.75 27.31
C GLY A 257 -10.70 -13.25 27.17
N GLU A 258 -10.84 -12.51 28.27
CA GLU A 258 -10.84 -11.03 28.30
C GLU A 258 -9.49 -10.38 27.99
N LYS A 259 -8.38 -11.14 28.00
CA LYS A 259 -7.06 -10.64 27.56
C LYS A 259 -6.96 -10.47 26.04
N LEU A 260 -7.90 -11.06 25.28
CA LEU A 260 -8.05 -10.84 23.84
C LEU A 260 -9.26 -9.95 23.58
N SER A 261 -8.99 -8.71 23.18
CA SER A 261 -10.04 -7.82 22.67
C SER A 261 -10.59 -8.35 21.34
N GLN A 262 -11.90 -8.18 21.13
CA GLN A 262 -12.62 -8.55 19.92
C GLN A 262 -13.07 -7.30 19.16
N PHE A 263 -12.75 -7.24 17.88
CA PHE A 263 -13.05 -6.11 16.98
C PHE A 263 -13.61 -6.62 15.65
N ASP A 264 -14.91 -6.93 15.62
CA ASP A 264 -15.53 -7.56 14.45
C ASP A 264 -15.64 -6.59 13.25
N ASP A 265 -15.59 -5.28 13.51
CA ASP A 265 -15.55 -4.19 12.53
C ASP A 265 -14.24 -4.11 11.73
N ARG A 266 -13.16 -4.75 12.23
CA ARG A 266 -11.86 -4.84 11.53
C ARG A 266 -11.83 -5.89 10.41
N GLY A 267 -12.93 -6.62 10.20
CA GLY A 267 -13.03 -7.59 9.12
C GLY A 267 -12.84 -6.96 7.73
N LEU A 268 -12.14 -7.65 6.83
CA LEU A 268 -11.80 -7.15 5.50
C LEU A 268 -12.36 -8.04 4.38
N GLY A 269 -13.16 -7.46 3.48
CA GLY A 269 -13.76 -8.15 2.34
C GLY A 269 -15.20 -8.64 2.56
N PRO A 270 -15.83 -9.27 1.56
CA PRO A 270 -15.26 -9.60 0.25
C PRO A 270 -14.98 -8.39 -0.64
N VAL A 271 -15.72 -7.28 -0.48
CA VAL A 271 -15.42 -5.99 -1.12
C VAL A 271 -14.51 -5.18 -0.18
N ILE A 272 -13.33 -4.79 -0.65
CA ILE A 272 -12.36 -4.00 0.14
C ILE A 272 -12.70 -2.51 0.12
N GLY A 273 -13.24 -2.01 -0.99
CA GLY A 273 -13.63 -0.61 -1.16
C GLY A 273 -14.26 -0.35 -2.53
N CYS A 274 -14.84 0.83 -2.66
CA CYS A 274 -15.31 1.36 -3.95
C CYS A 274 -14.60 2.68 -4.27
N MET A 275 -14.46 2.95 -5.56
CA MET A 275 -14.07 4.25 -6.10
C MET A 275 -15.15 4.71 -7.06
N HIS A 276 -15.38 6.01 -7.19
CA HIS A 276 -16.34 6.53 -8.15
C HIS A 276 -15.91 7.87 -8.74
N SER A 277 -16.45 8.19 -9.91
CA SER A 277 -16.36 9.52 -10.50
C SER A 277 -17.71 9.97 -11.04
N LEU A 278 -17.89 11.28 -11.13
CA LEU A 278 -19.06 11.94 -11.69
C LEU A 278 -18.64 12.77 -12.89
N ASN A 279 -19.37 12.66 -13.98
CA ASN A 279 -19.22 13.56 -15.12
C ASN A 279 -20.58 13.82 -15.76
N LYS A 280 -21.13 15.02 -15.54
CA LYS A 280 -22.45 15.43 -16.04
C LYS A 280 -23.51 14.38 -15.66
N SER A 281 -24.10 13.68 -16.63
CA SER A 281 -25.17 12.70 -16.43
C SER A 281 -24.68 11.26 -16.27
N VAL A 282 -23.42 11.04 -15.90
CA VAL A 282 -22.81 9.72 -15.79
C VAL A 282 -22.14 9.55 -14.43
N LEU A 283 -22.48 8.44 -13.75
CA LEU A 283 -21.75 7.88 -12.63
C LEU A 283 -20.99 6.64 -13.11
N LYS A 284 -19.70 6.58 -12.82
CA LYS A 284 -18.90 5.35 -12.92
C LYS A 284 -18.42 4.96 -11.53
N LEU A 285 -18.56 3.68 -11.18
CA LEU A 285 -18.16 3.15 -9.89
C LEU A 285 -17.45 1.82 -10.08
N SER A 286 -16.29 1.64 -9.45
CA SER A 286 -15.61 0.36 -9.36
C SER A 286 -15.71 -0.20 -7.95
N ALA A 287 -16.11 -1.47 -7.81
CA ALA A 287 -16.07 -2.21 -6.55
C ALA A 287 -14.90 -3.20 -6.59
N GLN A 288 -13.92 -3.03 -5.70
CA GLN A 288 -12.77 -3.93 -5.61
C GLN A 288 -13.10 -5.08 -4.66
N PHE A 289 -13.03 -6.30 -5.15
CA PHE A 289 -13.11 -7.53 -4.37
C PHE A 289 -11.72 -8.02 -3.97
N MET A 290 -11.67 -8.76 -2.87
CA MET A 290 -10.58 -9.67 -2.54
C MET A 290 -10.54 -10.84 -3.55
N PRO A 291 -9.45 -11.63 -3.63
CA PRO A 291 -9.37 -12.76 -4.55
C PRO A 291 -10.31 -13.90 -4.16
N VAL A 292 -11.53 -13.83 -4.67
CA VAL A 292 -12.63 -14.78 -4.46
C VAL A 292 -12.54 -15.96 -5.43
N ALA A 293 -13.27 -17.05 -5.17
CA ALA A 293 -13.33 -18.17 -6.11
C ALA A 293 -14.32 -17.87 -7.26
N ASP A 294 -14.12 -18.48 -8.43
CA ASP A 294 -14.97 -18.31 -9.62
C ASP A 294 -16.44 -18.77 -9.43
N ASN A 295 -16.72 -19.49 -8.35
CA ASN A 295 -18.06 -19.93 -7.96
C ASN A 295 -18.72 -19.03 -6.89
N GLU A 296 -18.05 -17.98 -6.46
CA GLU A 296 -18.57 -16.99 -5.51
C GLU A 296 -18.87 -15.66 -6.22
N TYR A 297 -19.87 -14.93 -5.71
CA TYR A 297 -20.25 -13.58 -6.12
C TYR A 297 -20.54 -13.42 -7.62
N ARG A 298 -21.19 -14.42 -8.23
CA ARG A 298 -21.56 -14.41 -9.67
C ARG A 298 -22.66 -13.41 -10.04
N ASN A 299 -23.50 -13.07 -9.07
CA ASN A 299 -24.62 -12.15 -9.23
C ASN A 299 -24.45 -10.99 -8.26
N VAL A 300 -23.84 -9.90 -8.70
CA VAL A 300 -23.61 -8.70 -7.90
C VAL A 300 -24.24 -7.49 -8.58
N THR A 301 -24.97 -6.70 -7.80
CA THR A 301 -25.55 -5.42 -8.25
C THR A 301 -24.92 -4.26 -7.50
N LEU A 302 -24.86 -3.11 -8.17
CA LEU A 302 -24.86 -1.81 -7.53
C LEU A 302 -26.32 -1.39 -7.36
N ASP A 303 -26.80 -1.37 -6.13
CA ASP A 303 -28.07 -0.73 -5.81
C ASP A 303 -27.80 0.73 -5.42
N TYR A 304 -28.63 1.64 -5.91
CA TYR A 304 -28.56 3.06 -5.58
C TYR A 304 -29.96 3.67 -5.46
N ARG A 305 -30.06 4.73 -4.67
CA ARG A 305 -31.28 5.54 -4.53
C ARG A 305 -30.93 6.95 -4.14
N GLN A 306 -31.77 7.92 -4.53
CA GLN A 306 -31.67 9.26 -3.95
C GLN A 306 -31.90 9.15 -2.44
N SER A 307 -31.08 9.79 -1.61
CA SER A 307 -31.14 9.61 -0.15
C SER A 307 -32.48 10.03 0.47
N SER A 308 -33.29 10.84 -0.24
CA SER A 308 -34.65 11.21 0.15
C SER A 308 -35.72 10.15 -0.15
N ASN A 309 -35.39 9.14 -0.95
CA ASN A 309 -36.34 8.15 -1.47
C ASN A 309 -36.12 6.79 -0.79
N SER A 310 -37.16 5.96 -0.74
CA SER A 310 -37.09 4.62 -0.16
C SER A 310 -36.71 3.53 -1.17
N GLU A 311 -37.07 3.71 -2.45
CA GLU A 311 -36.93 2.70 -3.50
C GLU A 311 -35.50 2.64 -4.07
N TRP A 312 -34.97 1.42 -4.20
CA TRP A 312 -33.66 1.14 -4.78
C TRP A 312 -33.79 0.84 -6.27
N GLN A 313 -32.90 1.43 -7.06
CA GLN A 313 -32.61 1.01 -8.43
C GLN A 313 -31.36 0.13 -8.42
N SER A 314 -31.22 -0.76 -9.39
CA SER A 314 -30.11 -1.71 -9.45
C SER A 314 -29.52 -1.77 -10.86
N THR A 315 -28.20 -1.92 -10.94
CA THR A 315 -27.49 -2.28 -12.17
C THR A 315 -26.51 -3.41 -11.84
N ASP A 316 -26.47 -4.45 -12.68
CA ASP A 316 -25.54 -5.56 -12.52
C ASP A 316 -24.31 -5.40 -13.42
N SER A 317 -23.24 -6.07 -13.00
CA SER A 317 -22.00 -6.22 -13.77
C SER A 317 -21.25 -7.44 -13.24
N GLN A 318 -20.12 -7.78 -13.83
CA GLN A 318 -19.38 -9.00 -13.55
C GLN A 318 -18.00 -8.72 -12.97
N ILE A 319 -17.48 -9.66 -12.17
CA ILE A 319 -16.10 -9.61 -11.70
C ILE A 319 -15.17 -9.87 -12.87
N GLU A 320 -14.28 -8.92 -13.13
CA GLU A 320 -13.26 -8.97 -14.16
C GLU A 320 -11.86 -9.34 -13.58
N PRO A 321 -10.87 -9.68 -14.43
CA PRO A 321 -9.49 -9.89 -13.98
C PRO A 321 -8.98 -8.69 -13.18
N GLY A 322 -8.40 -8.99 -12.01
CA GLY A 322 -8.10 -8.00 -10.97
C GLY A 322 -9.12 -7.99 -9.82
N TYR A 323 -10.14 -8.86 -9.88
CA TYR A 323 -11.21 -8.96 -8.88
C TYR A 323 -11.96 -7.63 -8.71
N VAL A 324 -12.28 -6.97 -9.82
CA VAL A 324 -12.97 -5.68 -9.82
C VAL A 324 -14.26 -5.79 -10.62
N ILE A 325 -15.32 -5.14 -10.14
CA ILE A 325 -16.55 -4.94 -10.90
C ILE A 325 -16.64 -3.47 -11.28
N GLN A 326 -16.92 -3.19 -12.55
CA GLN A 326 -17.16 -1.84 -13.05
C GLN A 326 -18.65 -1.63 -13.33
N PHE A 327 -19.22 -0.60 -12.73
CA PHE A 327 -20.59 -0.17 -12.93
C PHE A 327 -20.62 1.18 -13.64
N ARG A 328 -21.61 1.34 -14.52
CA ARG A 328 -21.91 2.60 -15.20
C ARG A 328 -23.40 2.87 -15.08
N VAL A 329 -23.75 4.07 -14.64
CA VAL A 329 -25.13 4.55 -14.59
C VAL A 329 -25.24 5.82 -15.42
N GLU A 330 -26.07 5.79 -16.45
CA GLU A 330 -26.39 6.94 -17.31
C GLU A 330 -27.68 7.63 -16.84
N GLY A 331 -27.87 8.88 -17.25
CA GLY A 331 -29.01 9.69 -16.78
C GLY A 331 -28.92 10.06 -15.30
N TRP A 332 -27.70 10.04 -14.73
CA TRP A 332 -27.45 10.41 -13.34
C TRP A 332 -27.73 11.89 -13.09
N ASP A 333 -28.42 12.22 -12.00
CA ASP A 333 -28.59 13.61 -11.57
C ASP A 333 -27.50 13.96 -10.54
N ASN A 334 -26.41 14.57 -11.00
CA ASN A 334 -25.30 14.94 -10.13
C ASN A 334 -25.63 16.06 -9.13
N THR A 335 -26.81 16.68 -9.19
CA THR A 335 -27.24 17.70 -8.23
C THR A 335 -27.84 17.12 -6.95
N GLN A 336 -28.10 15.80 -6.94
CA GLN A 336 -28.70 15.07 -5.83
C GLN A 336 -27.69 14.18 -5.12
N GLN A 337 -27.97 13.89 -3.86
CA GLN A 337 -27.21 12.93 -3.06
C GLN A 337 -27.89 11.56 -3.11
N TYR A 338 -27.07 10.52 -3.23
CA TYR A 338 -27.54 9.13 -3.31
C TYR A 338 -26.88 8.26 -2.25
N ASP A 339 -27.65 7.30 -1.72
CA ASP A 339 -27.08 6.15 -1.01
C ASP A 339 -26.79 5.07 -2.05
N TYR A 340 -25.68 4.34 -1.89
CA TYR A 340 -25.36 3.19 -2.72
C TYR A 340 -24.94 1.98 -1.88
N ARG A 341 -25.13 0.78 -2.43
CA ARG A 341 -24.64 -0.47 -1.85
C ARG A 341 -24.30 -1.50 -2.94
N VAL A 342 -23.25 -2.26 -2.70
CA VAL A 342 -22.88 -3.43 -3.50
C VAL A 342 -23.54 -4.65 -2.87
N VAL A 343 -24.38 -5.36 -3.62
CA VAL A 343 -25.21 -6.46 -3.11
C VAL A 343 -24.94 -7.74 -3.87
N SER A 344 -24.66 -8.82 -3.14
CA SER A 344 -24.61 -10.18 -3.69
C SER A 344 -26.00 -10.81 -3.65
N HIS A 345 -26.39 -11.51 -4.71
CA HIS A 345 -27.67 -12.23 -4.84
C HIS A 345 -27.46 -13.74 -5.01
N GLU A 346 -26.72 -14.35 -4.09
CA GLU A 346 -26.42 -15.78 -4.13
C GLU A 346 -27.50 -16.63 -3.46
N ASN A 347 -27.84 -17.76 -4.09
CA ASN A 347 -28.80 -18.74 -3.56
C ASN A 347 -30.16 -18.13 -3.17
N GLY A 348 -30.61 -17.10 -3.90
CA GLY A 348 -31.85 -16.38 -3.63
C GLY A 348 -31.81 -15.49 -2.38
N LYS A 349 -30.63 -15.20 -1.83
CA LYS A 349 -30.44 -14.31 -0.68
C LYS A 349 -29.64 -13.08 -1.07
N ALA A 350 -30.18 -11.90 -0.78
CA ALA A 350 -29.47 -10.64 -0.92
C ALA A 350 -28.58 -10.39 0.30
N ALA A 351 -27.31 -10.03 0.08
CA ALA A 351 -26.37 -9.66 1.13
C ALA A 351 -25.61 -8.38 0.74
N VAL A 352 -25.70 -7.35 1.58
CA VAL A 352 -24.92 -6.11 1.40
C VAL A 352 -23.46 -6.40 1.71
N LEU A 353 -22.60 -6.17 0.72
CA LEU A 353 -21.15 -6.40 0.80
C LEU A 353 -20.39 -5.13 1.16
N TYR A 354 -20.86 -3.98 0.68
CA TYR A 354 -20.27 -2.66 0.90
C TYR A 354 -21.34 -1.58 0.69
N GLN A 355 -21.21 -0.42 1.33
CA GLN A 355 -22.15 0.69 1.17
C GLN A 355 -21.50 2.04 1.45
N GLY A 356 -22.03 3.09 0.86
CA GLY A 356 -21.59 4.47 1.01
C GLY A 356 -22.61 5.43 0.43
N GLN A 357 -22.17 6.66 0.16
CA GLN A 357 -22.96 7.69 -0.49
C GLN A 357 -22.25 8.23 -1.73
N ILE A 358 -23.01 8.68 -2.71
CA ILE A 358 -22.50 9.50 -3.80
C ILE A 358 -22.95 10.92 -3.49
N LEU A 359 -22.01 11.77 -3.08
CA LEU A 359 -22.29 13.16 -2.76
C LEU A 359 -22.60 13.94 -4.05
N LYS A 360 -23.52 14.90 -3.94
CA LYS A 360 -23.84 15.80 -5.05
C LYS A 360 -22.63 16.63 -5.45
N ASP A 361 -22.55 16.97 -6.73
CA ASP A 361 -21.63 17.96 -7.26
C ASP A 361 -21.90 19.32 -6.59
N PRO A 362 -20.90 19.95 -5.93
CA PRO A 362 -21.10 21.25 -5.28
C PRO A 362 -21.32 22.40 -6.27
N GLY A 363 -21.07 22.19 -7.57
CA GLY A 363 -21.09 23.24 -8.59
C GLY A 363 -20.21 24.41 -8.15
N GLN A 364 -20.73 25.63 -8.30
CA GLN A 364 -20.03 26.85 -7.87
C GLN A 364 -20.50 27.36 -6.49
N SER A 365 -21.22 26.54 -5.71
CA SER A 365 -21.84 26.98 -4.45
C SER A 365 -20.85 27.24 -3.32
N LYS A 366 -19.65 26.65 -3.41
CA LYS A 366 -18.51 26.83 -2.51
C LYS A 366 -17.20 26.64 -3.28
N PRO A 367 -16.05 27.05 -2.73
CA PRO A 367 -14.76 26.66 -3.28
C PRO A 367 -14.65 25.14 -3.35
N LEU A 368 -14.25 24.61 -4.50
CA LEU A 368 -13.99 23.18 -4.66
C LEU A 368 -12.65 22.85 -3.98
N SER A 369 -12.64 21.91 -3.03
CA SER A 369 -11.42 21.44 -2.35
C SER A 369 -10.96 20.09 -2.92
N ILE A 370 -9.70 19.98 -3.34
CA ILE A 370 -9.13 18.78 -3.97
C ILE A 370 -7.93 18.32 -3.15
N ALA A 371 -7.99 17.07 -2.66
CA ALA A 371 -6.82 16.42 -2.09
C ALA A 371 -5.94 15.84 -3.20
N LEU A 372 -4.64 16.13 -3.13
CA LEU A 372 -3.66 15.68 -4.11
C LEU A 372 -2.63 14.76 -3.43
N TYR A 373 -2.55 13.53 -3.95
CA TYR A 373 -1.61 12.50 -3.52
C TYR A 373 -0.80 11.95 -4.71
N SER A 374 0.40 11.49 -4.42
CA SER A 374 1.21 10.64 -5.30
C SER A 374 2.24 9.90 -4.44
N CYS A 375 2.87 8.85 -4.97
CA CYS A 375 4.08 8.24 -4.40
C CYS A 375 3.90 7.75 -2.96
N LEU A 376 3.41 6.51 -2.80
CA LEU A 376 3.09 5.93 -1.49
C LEU A 376 3.80 4.59 -1.22
N VAL A 377 4.94 4.62 -0.52
CA VAL A 377 5.57 3.41 0.03
C VAL A 377 4.86 2.96 1.31
N ALA A 378 4.56 1.65 1.42
CA ALA A 378 4.01 1.09 2.66
C ALA A 378 5.04 1.04 3.81
N THR A 379 6.34 0.98 3.46
CA THR A 379 7.45 0.96 4.41
C THR A 379 8.65 1.73 3.86
N ASN A 380 9.40 2.42 4.72
CA ASN A 380 10.65 3.09 4.32
C ASN A 380 11.74 2.11 3.85
N LEU A 381 11.86 0.96 4.53
CA LEU A 381 12.74 -0.15 4.17
C LEU A 381 11.94 -1.44 4.09
N SER A 382 12.24 -2.25 3.07
CA SER A 382 11.61 -3.55 2.88
C SER A 382 11.73 -4.43 4.13
N LEU A 383 10.63 -5.10 4.49
CA LEU A 383 10.58 -6.07 5.60
C LEU A 383 11.46 -7.30 5.33
N ASP A 384 11.86 -7.48 4.07
CA ASP A 384 12.70 -8.58 3.58
C ASP A 384 14.21 -8.34 3.79
N ILE A 385 14.65 -7.12 4.12
CA ILE A 385 16.06 -6.84 4.39
C ILE A 385 16.44 -7.36 5.77
N GLU A 386 17.46 -8.22 5.89
CA GLU A 386 17.86 -8.81 7.19
C GLU A 386 18.39 -7.76 8.18
N HIS A 387 19.28 -6.85 7.75
CA HIS A 387 19.91 -5.89 8.63
C HIS A 387 19.72 -4.47 8.13
N TYR A 388 19.07 -3.63 8.94
CA TYR A 388 18.90 -2.22 8.63
C TYR A 388 20.18 -1.47 9.00
N LYS A 389 20.52 -0.48 8.19
CA LYS A 389 21.70 0.35 8.34
C LYS A 389 21.33 1.78 7.97
N THR A 390 21.95 2.74 8.64
CA THR A 390 21.91 4.12 8.19
C THR A 390 22.83 4.29 6.99
N ARG A 391 22.41 5.15 6.07
CA ARG A 391 23.13 5.58 4.88
C ARG A 391 23.78 6.94 5.12
N LEU A 392 23.16 7.81 5.92
CA LEU A 392 23.74 9.10 6.34
C LEU A 392 24.03 9.11 7.85
N LYS A 393 24.93 10.00 8.28
CA LYS A 393 25.26 10.20 9.70
C LYS A 393 24.07 10.72 10.51
N GLN A 394 23.23 11.55 9.90
CA GLN A 394 22.03 12.12 10.51
C GLN A 394 20.79 11.21 10.49
N GLU A 395 20.81 10.10 9.75
CA GLU A 395 19.68 9.18 9.73
C GLU A 395 19.54 8.44 11.07
N LYS A 396 18.31 8.27 11.51
CA LYS A 396 17.97 7.31 12.56
C LYS A 396 18.10 5.89 12.01
N LEU A 397 18.62 4.98 12.84
CA LEU A 397 18.50 3.56 12.55
C LEU A 397 17.04 3.14 12.70
N LEU A 398 16.36 2.93 11.58
CA LEU A 398 14.96 2.52 11.59
C LEU A 398 14.83 1.14 12.25
N GLY A 399 13.77 0.96 13.06
CA GLY A 399 13.39 -0.36 13.58
C GLY A 399 12.49 -1.08 12.58
N ARG A 400 12.60 -2.41 12.47
CA ARG A 400 11.79 -3.20 11.51
C ARG A 400 10.29 -3.06 11.70
N PHE A 401 9.81 -3.30 12.92
CA PHE A 401 8.39 -3.31 13.29
C PHE A 401 8.06 -2.11 14.19
N GLY A 402 8.39 -0.91 13.72
CA GLY A 402 8.05 0.34 14.39
C GLY A 402 7.47 1.36 13.40
N PRO A 403 6.82 2.42 13.91
CA PRO A 403 6.17 3.44 13.09
C PRO A 403 7.17 4.22 12.21
N GLU A 404 8.45 4.21 12.56
CA GLU A 404 9.53 4.82 11.76
C GLU A 404 9.79 4.06 10.44
N ASN A 405 9.44 2.77 10.37
CA ASN A 405 9.61 1.96 9.16
C ASN A 405 8.28 1.57 8.51
N ILE A 406 7.30 1.08 9.29
CA ILE A 406 5.99 0.71 8.77
C ILE A 406 5.12 1.96 8.77
N LEU A 407 4.96 2.53 7.58
CA LEU A 407 4.19 3.74 7.36
C LEU A 407 2.71 3.45 7.14
N PHE A 408 2.40 2.32 6.47
CA PHE A 408 1.05 1.79 6.33
C PHE A 408 0.38 1.65 7.71
N PRO A 409 -0.84 2.16 7.93
CA PRO A 409 -1.82 2.68 6.95
C PRO A 409 -1.85 4.21 6.83
N HIS A 410 -0.73 4.89 7.07
CA HIS A 410 -0.56 6.33 6.88
C HIS A 410 -1.55 7.19 7.70
N THR A 411 -1.97 6.72 8.87
CA THR A 411 -3.06 7.35 9.67
C THR A 411 -2.87 8.85 9.88
N GLU A 412 -1.70 9.28 10.35
CA GLU A 412 -1.44 10.71 10.61
C GLU A 412 -1.54 11.56 9.32
N LEU A 413 -0.99 11.08 8.20
CA LEU A 413 -1.06 11.76 6.91
C LEU A 413 -2.51 11.90 6.43
N VAL A 414 -3.25 10.79 6.46
CA VAL A 414 -4.64 10.71 5.98
C VAL A 414 -5.55 11.57 6.85
N ASP A 415 -5.43 11.49 8.18
CA ASP A 415 -6.24 12.27 9.12
C ASP A 415 -6.01 13.78 8.93
N ASN A 416 -4.74 14.20 8.76
CA ASN A 416 -4.40 15.59 8.49
C ASN A 416 -5.01 16.06 7.16
N CYS A 417 -4.89 15.28 6.08
CA CYS A 417 -5.49 15.63 4.80
C CYS A 417 -7.02 15.68 4.85
N ASP A 418 -7.65 14.68 5.46
CA ASP A 418 -9.11 14.57 5.53
C ASP A 418 -9.74 15.69 6.38
N SER A 419 -8.98 16.26 7.33
CA SER A 419 -9.41 17.43 8.11
C SER A 419 -9.65 18.70 7.28
N HIS A 420 -9.13 18.76 6.04
CA HIS A 420 -9.43 19.82 5.08
C HIS A 420 -10.79 19.66 4.39
N GLU A 421 -11.52 18.59 4.71
CA GLU A 421 -12.78 18.19 4.08
C GLU A 421 -12.76 18.23 2.55
N PRO A 422 -11.83 17.52 1.87
CA PRO A 422 -11.75 17.53 0.41
C PRO A 422 -13.08 17.10 -0.23
N ASP A 423 -13.46 17.72 -1.34
CA ASP A 423 -14.63 17.32 -2.14
C ASP A 423 -14.28 16.22 -3.14
N MET A 424 -13.01 16.16 -3.57
CA MET A 424 -12.49 15.18 -4.52
C MET A 424 -11.06 14.76 -4.13
N TYR A 425 -10.71 13.51 -4.41
CA TYR A 425 -9.34 13.01 -4.27
C TYR A 425 -8.72 12.75 -5.64
N VAL A 426 -7.49 13.21 -5.83
CA VAL A 426 -6.70 12.97 -7.05
C VAL A 426 -5.41 12.27 -6.67
N PHE A 427 -5.15 11.14 -7.31
CA PHE A 427 -3.94 10.33 -7.14
C PHE A 427 -3.15 10.31 -8.46
N CYS A 428 -2.00 10.98 -8.48
CA CYS A 428 -1.23 11.28 -9.69
C CYS A 428 -0.13 10.25 -10.03
N GLY A 429 -0.24 8.99 -9.60
CA GLY A 429 0.82 8.00 -9.85
C GLY A 429 1.42 7.40 -8.58
N ASP A 430 2.11 6.28 -8.75
CA ASP A 430 2.83 5.54 -7.71
C ASP A 430 1.98 5.21 -6.49
N GLN A 431 0.84 4.54 -6.70
CA GLN A 431 -0.04 4.16 -5.59
C GLN A 431 0.63 3.13 -4.66
N TYR A 432 1.65 2.44 -5.16
CA TYR A 432 2.53 1.54 -4.42
C TYR A 432 3.85 1.37 -5.17
N TYR A 433 4.83 0.76 -4.50
CA TYR A 433 6.14 0.45 -5.07
C TYR A 433 6.43 -1.05 -5.04
N GLU A 434 7.01 -1.59 -6.12
CA GLU A 434 7.29 -3.02 -6.29
C GLU A 434 8.33 -3.57 -5.29
N ALA A 435 9.15 -2.70 -4.70
CA ALA A 435 10.17 -3.07 -3.71
C ALA A 435 9.70 -2.99 -2.24
N THR A 436 8.50 -2.45 -1.95
CA THR A 436 7.99 -2.28 -0.56
C THR A 436 6.50 -2.62 -0.42
N PRO A 437 6.05 -3.29 0.66
CA PRO A 437 6.81 -3.61 1.88
C PRO A 437 7.69 -4.86 1.75
N THR A 438 7.52 -5.63 0.68
CA THR A 438 8.28 -6.85 0.39
C THR A 438 9.05 -6.73 -0.92
N GLN A 439 10.04 -7.59 -1.11
CA GLN A 439 10.91 -7.67 -2.27
C GLN A 439 10.16 -7.65 -3.61
N VAL A 440 10.87 -7.21 -4.66
CA VAL A 440 10.41 -7.22 -6.05
C VAL A 440 9.97 -8.63 -6.46
N TRP A 441 8.79 -8.74 -7.08
CA TRP A 441 8.18 -10.02 -7.48
C TRP A 441 7.85 -10.11 -8.97
N ARG A 442 8.63 -9.44 -9.82
CA ARG A 442 8.40 -9.36 -11.27
C ARG A 442 8.64 -10.70 -11.98
N GLY A 443 7.86 -10.97 -13.04
CA GLY A 443 8.04 -12.11 -13.95
C GLY A 443 7.72 -13.48 -13.35
N ARG A 444 6.94 -13.53 -12.27
CA ARG A 444 6.53 -14.76 -11.58
C ARG A 444 5.09 -15.13 -11.99
N PRO A 445 4.71 -16.42 -11.98
CA PRO A 445 3.34 -16.84 -12.33
C PRO A 445 2.25 -16.16 -11.47
N ASP A 446 2.59 -15.74 -10.26
CA ASP A 446 1.73 -15.09 -9.29
C ASP A 446 2.04 -13.60 -9.07
N SER A 447 2.74 -12.93 -10.02
CA SER A 447 2.95 -11.47 -10.01
C SER A 447 1.63 -10.68 -9.85
N HIS A 448 0.53 -11.18 -10.42
CA HIS A 448 -0.78 -10.54 -10.30
C HIS A 448 -1.28 -10.48 -8.85
N LEU A 449 -1.02 -11.51 -8.03
CA LEU A 449 -1.36 -11.50 -6.60
C LEU A 449 -0.38 -10.64 -5.78
N ASP A 450 0.89 -10.53 -6.17
CA ASP A 450 1.81 -9.57 -5.53
C ASP A 450 1.37 -8.13 -5.77
N MET A 451 0.96 -7.81 -7.01
CA MET A 451 0.40 -6.50 -7.34
C MET A 451 -0.86 -6.23 -6.51
N LEU A 452 -1.81 -7.18 -6.47
CA LEU A 452 -3.02 -7.06 -5.66
C LEU A 452 -2.72 -6.88 -4.17
N TYR A 453 -1.71 -7.57 -3.63
CA TYR A 453 -1.30 -7.37 -2.23
C TYR A 453 -0.95 -5.91 -1.94
N ARG A 454 -0.17 -5.27 -2.83
CA ARG A 454 0.25 -3.87 -2.68
C ARG A 454 -0.92 -2.91 -2.89
N TRP A 455 -1.71 -3.15 -3.93
CA TRP A 455 -2.91 -2.40 -4.22
C TRP A 455 -3.94 -2.44 -3.07
N TYR A 456 -4.07 -3.57 -2.39
CA TYR A 456 -4.96 -3.68 -1.23
C TYR A 456 -4.44 -2.91 -0.01
N LEU A 457 -3.13 -2.70 0.14
CA LEU A 457 -2.62 -1.78 1.18
C LEU A 457 -3.02 -0.34 0.87
N TRP A 458 -2.99 0.06 -0.41
CA TRP A 458 -3.51 1.36 -0.83
C TRP A 458 -5.01 1.49 -0.50
N TYR A 459 -5.82 0.49 -0.88
CA TYR A 459 -7.25 0.50 -0.55
C TYR A 459 -7.49 0.56 0.96
N TRP A 460 -6.73 -0.21 1.76
CA TRP A 460 -6.92 -0.22 3.21
C TRP A 460 -6.51 1.10 3.88
N THR A 461 -5.68 1.89 3.21
CA THR A 461 -5.31 3.26 3.60
C THR A 461 -6.45 4.25 3.30
N PHE A 462 -6.98 4.25 2.06
CA PHE A 462 -7.87 5.33 1.58
C PHE A 462 -9.36 4.98 1.45
N ARG A 463 -9.75 3.71 1.62
CA ARG A 463 -11.14 3.24 1.39
C ARG A 463 -12.22 4.03 2.12
N ASP A 464 -11.88 4.66 3.25
CA ASP A 464 -12.84 5.42 4.05
C ASP A 464 -12.92 6.88 3.57
N SER A 465 -11.78 7.48 3.21
CA SER A 465 -11.68 8.83 2.62
C SER A 465 -12.44 8.94 1.29
N ILE A 466 -12.27 7.95 0.41
CA ILE A 466 -12.85 7.95 -0.95
C ILE A 466 -14.22 7.29 -1.02
N ARG A 467 -14.72 6.71 0.09
CA ARG A 467 -15.99 5.98 0.12
C ARG A 467 -17.15 6.80 -0.44
N ASN A 468 -17.19 8.07 -0.05
CA ASN A 468 -18.31 8.95 -0.31
C ASN A 468 -18.00 10.09 -1.29
N LYS A 469 -16.73 10.23 -1.70
CA LYS A 469 -16.25 11.36 -2.49
C LYS A 469 -15.64 10.86 -3.78
N PRO A 470 -15.81 11.58 -4.90
CA PRO A 470 -15.21 11.17 -6.16
C PRO A 470 -13.68 11.09 -6.05
N SER A 471 -13.13 10.11 -6.73
CA SER A 471 -11.69 9.88 -6.84
C SER A 471 -11.29 9.80 -8.32
N ILE A 472 -10.16 10.42 -8.66
CA ILE A 472 -9.53 10.33 -9.97
C ILE A 472 -8.12 9.78 -9.78
N LEU A 473 -7.76 8.79 -10.60
CA LEU A 473 -6.53 8.03 -10.38
C LEU A 473 -5.78 7.83 -11.68
N LEU A 474 -4.49 8.16 -11.66
CA LEU A 474 -3.57 8.01 -12.78
C LEU A 474 -2.48 7.01 -12.39
N ALA A 475 -2.10 6.17 -13.35
CA ALA A 475 -1.07 5.15 -13.13
C ALA A 475 0.26 5.70 -13.65
N ASP A 476 1.31 5.52 -12.87
CA ASP A 476 2.70 5.82 -13.23
C ASP A 476 3.50 4.50 -13.38
N ASP A 477 4.82 4.58 -13.38
CA ASP A 477 5.74 3.45 -13.60
C ASP A 477 5.64 2.36 -12.55
N HIS A 478 5.62 2.72 -11.26
CA HIS A 478 5.60 1.74 -10.18
C HIS A 478 4.28 0.96 -10.10
N ASP A 479 3.17 1.53 -10.59
CA ASP A 479 1.86 0.86 -10.68
C ASP A 479 1.88 -0.34 -11.65
N VAL A 480 2.74 -0.32 -12.66
CA VAL A 480 2.95 -1.46 -13.58
C VAL A 480 4.16 -2.31 -13.19
N LEU A 481 4.61 -2.19 -11.93
CA LEU A 481 5.74 -2.87 -11.33
C LEU A 481 7.07 -2.58 -12.01
N GLN A 482 7.31 -1.34 -12.45
CA GLN A 482 8.56 -0.88 -13.09
C GLN A 482 9.13 0.32 -12.33
N GLY A 483 10.45 0.53 -12.36
CA GLY A 483 11.07 1.71 -11.75
C GLY A 483 11.04 2.95 -12.64
N ASN A 484 10.84 2.75 -13.95
CA ASN A 484 10.69 3.80 -14.96
C ASN A 484 9.74 3.33 -16.08
N LEU A 485 8.97 4.25 -16.66
CA LEU A 485 8.02 3.94 -17.74
C LEU A 485 8.10 4.92 -18.92
N TRP A 486 8.55 4.38 -20.05
CA TRP A 486 8.34 4.95 -21.38
C TRP A 486 7.36 4.04 -22.13
N GLY A 487 6.06 4.31 -22.03
CA GLY A 487 5.03 3.39 -22.48
C GLY A 487 5.00 3.16 -23.99
N VAL A 488 5.55 4.08 -24.81
CA VAL A 488 5.68 4.00 -26.28
C VAL A 488 4.40 3.55 -27.01
N GLY A 489 3.23 3.85 -26.45
CA GLY A 489 1.94 3.43 -27.02
C GLY A 489 1.66 1.93 -26.88
N GLY A 490 2.27 1.26 -25.90
CA GLY A 490 2.05 -0.17 -25.60
C GLY A 490 2.87 -1.13 -26.44
N ARG A 491 3.60 -0.62 -27.45
CA ARG A 491 4.48 -1.39 -28.32
C ARG A 491 5.44 -2.28 -27.56
N ASP A 492 5.83 -3.36 -28.20
CA ASP A 492 6.84 -4.24 -27.65
C ASP A 492 8.20 -3.53 -27.57
N PRO A 493 8.95 -3.77 -26.48
CA PRO A 493 10.30 -3.23 -26.29
C PRO A 493 11.21 -3.60 -27.46
N VAL A 494 12.15 -2.72 -27.80
CA VAL A 494 13.28 -3.08 -28.69
C VAL A 494 14.57 -2.81 -27.94
N VAL A 495 15.36 -3.86 -27.69
CA VAL A 495 16.65 -3.78 -26.99
C VAL A 495 17.55 -2.78 -27.71
N LEU A 496 17.85 -1.67 -27.04
CA LEU A 496 18.68 -0.58 -27.56
C LEU A 496 20.16 -0.84 -27.31
N GLU A 497 20.48 -1.39 -26.14
CA GLU A 497 21.85 -1.55 -25.65
C GLU A 497 22.03 -2.89 -24.92
N GLY A 498 23.24 -3.45 -25.05
CA GLY A 498 23.60 -4.71 -24.41
C GLY A 498 22.84 -5.92 -24.96
N GLU A 499 22.84 -7.00 -24.18
CA GLU A 499 22.23 -8.29 -24.57
C GLU A 499 20.87 -8.53 -23.90
N LYS A 500 20.50 -7.70 -22.91
CA LYS A 500 19.33 -7.90 -22.06
C LYS A 500 18.41 -6.70 -22.13
N ARG A 501 17.12 -7.01 -22.23
CA ARG A 501 16.04 -6.04 -22.08
C ARG A 501 16.11 -5.32 -20.73
N THR A 502 15.95 -4.01 -20.77
CA THR A 502 15.77 -3.12 -19.63
C THR A 502 14.48 -2.32 -19.74
N GLU A 503 14.09 -1.60 -18.69
CA GLU A 503 12.92 -0.69 -18.71
C GLU A 503 13.13 0.47 -19.71
N GLU A 504 14.39 0.89 -19.89
CA GLU A 504 14.84 1.96 -20.77
C GLU A 504 14.59 1.70 -22.26
N ASP A 505 14.41 0.44 -22.64
CA ASP A 505 14.09 0.03 -24.02
C ASP A 505 12.66 0.42 -24.43
N GLY A 506 11.84 0.84 -23.46
CA GLY A 506 10.44 1.21 -23.61
C GLY A 506 9.46 0.04 -23.48
N GLY A 507 8.18 0.37 -23.38
CA GLY A 507 7.07 -0.56 -23.24
C GLY A 507 6.93 -1.07 -21.80
N TYR A 508 6.20 -2.19 -21.64
CA TYR A 508 5.90 -2.75 -20.32
C TYR A 508 6.67 -4.04 -20.07
N MET A 509 7.41 -4.12 -18.96
CA MET A 509 8.21 -5.29 -18.56
C MET A 509 7.36 -6.51 -18.18
N GLU A 510 6.21 -6.28 -17.54
CA GLU A 510 5.27 -7.33 -17.17
C GLU A 510 4.38 -7.77 -18.34
N THR A 511 3.67 -8.88 -18.14
CA THR A 511 2.74 -9.39 -19.18
C THR A 511 1.66 -8.35 -19.50
N LYS A 512 1.27 -8.26 -20.79
CA LYS A 512 0.19 -7.34 -21.21
C LYS A 512 -1.13 -7.61 -20.47
N ALA A 513 -1.37 -8.86 -20.05
CA ALA A 513 -2.53 -9.22 -19.23
C ALA A 513 -2.50 -8.55 -17.85
N LEU A 514 -1.34 -8.53 -17.18
CA LEU A 514 -1.16 -7.83 -15.91
C LEU A 514 -1.29 -6.32 -16.09
N VAL A 515 -0.70 -5.75 -17.14
CA VAL A 515 -0.82 -4.31 -17.46
C VAL A 515 -2.28 -3.91 -17.67
N LYS A 516 -3.04 -4.68 -18.46
CA LYS A 516 -4.49 -4.44 -18.65
C LYS A 516 -5.28 -4.57 -17.35
N MET A 517 -4.90 -5.50 -16.48
CA MET A 517 -5.50 -5.66 -15.16
C MET A 517 -5.27 -4.43 -14.28
N VAL A 518 -4.04 -3.90 -14.23
CA VAL A 518 -3.72 -2.67 -13.49
C VAL A 518 -4.59 -1.51 -13.98
N TYR A 519 -4.59 -1.21 -15.28
CA TYR A 519 -5.40 -0.11 -15.83
C TYR A 519 -6.90 -0.32 -15.61
N ARG A 520 -7.42 -1.55 -15.68
CA ARG A 520 -8.83 -1.82 -15.37
C ARG A 520 -9.18 -1.47 -13.93
N MET A 521 -8.34 -1.88 -12.97
CA MET A 521 -8.57 -1.66 -11.55
C MET A 521 -8.42 -0.18 -11.18
N GLN A 522 -7.36 0.45 -11.66
CA GLN A 522 -6.99 1.81 -11.28
C GLN A 522 -7.82 2.86 -12.05
N HIS A 523 -8.09 2.65 -13.34
CA HIS A 523 -8.74 3.67 -14.18
C HIS A 523 -10.20 3.38 -14.50
N GLY A 524 -10.72 2.19 -14.19
CA GLY A 524 -12.07 1.75 -14.56
C GLY A 524 -13.20 2.69 -14.15
N HIS A 525 -13.03 3.35 -13.01
CA HIS A 525 -13.99 4.31 -12.46
C HIS A 525 -13.74 5.74 -12.93
N ASN A 526 -12.62 6.06 -13.57
CA ASN A 526 -12.35 7.41 -14.10
C ASN A 526 -13.44 7.78 -15.12
N PRO A 527 -13.67 9.09 -15.36
CA PRO A 527 -14.56 9.55 -16.42
C PRO A 527 -14.20 8.96 -17.79
N ASP A 528 -15.16 8.98 -18.71
CA ASP A 528 -14.95 8.39 -20.04
C ASP A 528 -13.83 9.09 -20.80
N ALA A 529 -13.05 8.27 -21.51
CA ALA A 529 -12.00 8.77 -22.38
C ALA A 529 -12.59 9.63 -23.51
N TYR A 530 -11.85 10.65 -23.93
CA TYR A 530 -12.23 11.46 -25.09
C TYR A 530 -12.29 10.63 -26.38
N ASP A 531 -11.33 9.73 -26.53
CA ASP A 531 -11.29 8.72 -27.59
C ASP A 531 -10.94 7.38 -26.93
N PRO A 532 -11.92 6.47 -26.77
CA PRO A 532 -11.74 5.22 -26.02
C PRO A 532 -10.98 4.13 -26.78
N THR A 533 -10.47 4.42 -27.99
CA THR A 533 -9.70 3.43 -28.77
C THR A 533 -8.47 2.99 -27.95
N PRO A 534 -8.29 1.68 -27.67
CA PRO A 534 -7.13 1.23 -26.92
C PRO A 534 -5.83 1.49 -27.69
N ILE A 535 -4.71 1.49 -26.98
CA ILE A 535 -3.38 1.42 -27.61
C ILE A 535 -3.02 -0.05 -27.93
N ASP A 536 -1.81 -0.30 -28.40
CA ASP A 536 -1.37 -1.65 -28.78
C ASP A 536 -1.61 -2.69 -27.67
N HIS A 537 -1.95 -3.91 -28.11
CA HIS A 537 -2.34 -5.06 -27.26
C HIS A 537 -3.63 -4.87 -26.44
N ASP A 538 -4.52 -4.00 -26.91
CA ASP A 538 -5.82 -3.67 -26.30
C ASP A 538 -5.68 -3.06 -24.90
N ILE A 539 -4.58 -2.33 -24.64
CA ILE A 539 -4.41 -1.64 -23.37
C ILE A 539 -5.37 -0.43 -23.36
N PRO A 540 -6.29 -0.35 -22.38
CA PRO A 540 -7.29 0.71 -22.35
C PRO A 540 -6.67 2.07 -22.05
N VAL A 541 -7.39 3.13 -22.40
CA VAL A 541 -7.00 4.53 -22.17
C VAL A 541 -8.10 5.26 -21.40
N THR A 542 -7.73 6.27 -20.63
CA THR A 542 -8.69 7.13 -19.91
C THR A 542 -8.43 8.63 -20.03
N TYR A 543 -7.50 9.06 -20.88
CA TYR A 543 -7.33 10.48 -21.15
C TYR A 543 -8.64 11.09 -21.69
N GLY A 544 -9.01 12.26 -21.17
CA GLY A 544 -10.30 12.87 -21.49
C GLY A 544 -10.63 14.03 -20.58
N ALA A 545 -11.86 14.53 -20.69
CA ALA A 545 -12.34 15.67 -19.92
C ALA A 545 -13.59 15.35 -19.10
N PHE A 546 -13.70 16.02 -17.95
CA PHE A 546 -14.87 15.95 -17.08
C PHE A 546 -15.10 17.29 -16.39
N VAL A 547 -16.34 17.49 -15.91
CA VAL A 547 -16.70 18.68 -15.13
C VAL A 547 -17.17 18.25 -13.75
N TYR A 548 -16.58 18.87 -12.72
CA TYR A 548 -16.98 18.70 -11.32
C TYR A 548 -16.70 19.98 -10.54
N GLY A 549 -17.60 20.39 -9.64
CA GLY A 549 -17.44 21.60 -8.82
C GLY A 549 -17.31 22.88 -9.65
N GLY A 550 -17.96 22.93 -10.82
CA GLY A 550 -17.83 24.05 -11.76
C GLY A 550 -16.44 24.20 -12.40
N VAL A 551 -15.59 23.18 -12.34
CA VAL A 551 -14.23 23.18 -12.93
C VAL A 551 -14.19 22.21 -14.10
N SER A 552 -13.56 22.61 -15.21
CA SER A 552 -13.31 21.71 -16.35
C SER A 552 -11.95 21.05 -16.15
N PHE A 553 -11.92 19.74 -16.09
CA PHE A 553 -10.70 18.96 -15.89
C PHE A 553 -10.28 18.26 -17.18
N ALA A 554 -8.97 18.11 -17.37
CA ALA A 554 -8.37 17.20 -18.33
C ALA A 554 -7.51 16.16 -17.62
N LEU A 555 -7.67 14.88 -17.95
CA LEU A 555 -6.77 13.80 -17.53
C LEU A 555 -5.87 13.42 -18.72
N VAL A 556 -4.56 13.31 -18.50
CA VAL A 556 -3.59 12.89 -19.52
C VAL A 556 -2.70 11.75 -19.02
N GLU A 557 -2.37 10.84 -19.92
CA GLU A 557 -1.58 9.63 -19.64
C GLU A 557 -0.16 9.80 -20.18
N ASP A 558 0.58 10.74 -19.58
CA ASP A 558 1.87 11.25 -20.04
C ASP A 558 3.05 10.27 -19.89
N ARG A 559 2.83 9.10 -19.28
CA ARG A 559 3.76 7.96 -19.26
C ARG A 559 3.47 6.93 -20.37
N LYS A 560 2.19 6.70 -20.64
CA LYS A 560 1.68 5.62 -21.51
C LYS A 560 2.12 5.78 -22.97
N PHE A 561 2.24 7.02 -23.43
CA PHE A 561 2.62 7.35 -24.81
C PHE A 561 4.07 7.82 -24.94
N LYS A 562 4.73 8.08 -23.81
CA LYS A 562 6.07 8.67 -23.77
C LYS A 562 7.06 7.85 -24.59
N SER A 563 7.80 8.54 -25.44
CA SER A 563 8.89 7.97 -26.22
C SER A 563 10.06 7.60 -25.31
N ARG A 564 10.65 6.43 -25.55
CA ARG A 564 11.86 5.98 -24.86
C ARG A 564 13.03 6.95 -24.98
N ARG A 565 13.97 6.85 -24.05
CA ARG A 565 15.20 7.64 -24.09
C ARG A 565 16.04 7.32 -25.32
N ASN A 566 16.79 8.31 -25.81
CA ASN A 566 17.80 8.13 -26.85
C ASN A 566 19.11 8.76 -26.38
N ILE A 567 20.05 7.92 -25.94
CA ILE A 567 21.33 8.38 -25.37
C ILE A 567 22.37 8.71 -26.43
N ASN A 568 22.13 8.34 -27.70
CA ASN A 568 23.05 8.58 -28.81
C ASN A 568 22.91 9.98 -29.42
N ILE A 569 21.92 10.75 -28.98
CA ILE A 569 21.66 12.11 -29.42
C ILE A 569 21.81 13.03 -28.20
N ASN A 570 22.40 14.21 -28.40
CA ASN A 570 22.43 15.23 -27.38
C ASN A 570 20.99 15.47 -26.87
N PRO A 571 20.73 15.38 -25.55
CA PRO A 571 19.39 15.57 -24.97
C PRO A 571 18.65 16.80 -25.51
N LEU A 572 19.36 17.92 -25.75
CA LEU A 572 18.83 19.18 -26.29
C LEU A 572 18.23 19.08 -27.71
N HIS A 573 18.56 18.02 -28.45
CA HIS A 573 18.17 17.82 -29.85
C HIS A 573 17.34 16.56 -30.06
N THR A 574 16.95 15.90 -28.96
CA THR A 574 16.10 14.72 -29.03
C THR A 574 14.68 15.10 -29.46
N GLN A 575 14.02 14.20 -30.18
CA GLN A 575 12.64 14.37 -30.65
C GLN A 575 11.80 13.16 -30.29
N GLY A 576 10.53 13.38 -29.99
CA GLY A 576 9.58 12.30 -29.75
C GLY A 576 8.21 12.74 -29.28
N GLU A 577 7.49 11.78 -28.74
CA GLU A 577 6.16 11.95 -28.16
C GLU A 577 6.25 11.97 -26.64
N LEU A 578 5.59 12.96 -26.01
CA LEU A 578 5.25 12.90 -24.59
C LEU A 578 3.84 12.33 -24.43
N LEU A 579 2.84 13.02 -25.00
CA LEU A 579 1.43 12.63 -24.91
C LEU A 579 0.95 11.76 -26.08
N GLY A 580 1.67 11.79 -27.22
CA GLY A 580 1.21 11.18 -28.47
C GLY A 580 0.08 11.97 -29.14
N HIS A 581 -0.11 11.75 -30.44
CA HIS A 581 -0.97 12.59 -31.28
C HIS A 581 -2.44 12.68 -30.81
N ARG A 582 -3.01 11.58 -30.33
CA ARG A 582 -4.42 11.50 -29.93
C ARG A 582 -4.73 12.37 -28.71
N GLN A 583 -3.84 12.39 -27.73
CA GLN A 583 -3.97 13.25 -26.55
C GLN A 583 -3.73 14.72 -26.89
N GLU A 584 -2.79 15.02 -27.81
CA GLU A 584 -2.60 16.39 -28.29
C GLU A 584 -3.83 16.91 -29.03
N GLN A 585 -4.51 16.09 -29.85
CA GLN A 585 -5.78 16.44 -30.48
C GLN A 585 -6.88 16.70 -29.44
N PHE A 586 -6.97 15.83 -28.43
CA PHE A 586 -7.88 16.01 -27.30
C PHE A 586 -7.67 17.37 -26.62
N LEU A 587 -6.43 17.71 -26.22
CA LEU A 587 -6.16 18.97 -25.53
C LEU A 587 -6.47 20.20 -26.39
N ARG A 588 -6.24 20.13 -27.71
CA ARG A 588 -6.67 21.18 -28.65
C ARG A 588 -8.19 21.37 -28.60
N ALA A 589 -8.96 20.28 -28.65
CA ALA A 589 -10.41 20.35 -28.57
C ALA A 589 -10.89 20.82 -27.19
N TRP A 590 -10.23 20.39 -26.12
CA TRP A 590 -10.58 20.72 -24.74
C TRP A 590 -10.44 22.20 -24.41
N ALA A 591 -9.52 22.93 -25.05
CA ALA A 591 -9.41 24.38 -24.92
C ALA A 591 -10.75 25.08 -25.23
N ASP A 592 -11.53 24.55 -26.18
CA ASP A 592 -12.85 25.08 -26.55
C ASP A 592 -14.03 24.48 -25.77
N MET A 593 -13.80 23.42 -24.98
CA MET A 593 -14.85 22.78 -24.16
C MET A 593 -15.14 23.59 -22.89
N ASP A 594 -16.39 23.55 -22.42
CA ASP A 594 -16.83 24.13 -21.15
C ASP A 594 -16.35 25.59 -20.93
N LYS A 595 -16.50 26.44 -21.97
CA LYS A 595 -16.01 27.83 -21.96
C LYS A 595 -16.48 28.61 -20.73
N GLY A 596 -15.58 29.38 -20.15
CA GLY A 596 -15.82 30.20 -18.95
C GLY A 596 -15.64 29.46 -17.63
N LEU A 597 -15.39 28.15 -17.63
CA LEU A 597 -14.97 27.43 -16.43
C LEU A 597 -13.45 27.49 -16.27
N PRO A 598 -12.93 27.60 -15.03
CA PRO A 598 -11.51 27.41 -14.76
C PRO A 598 -11.09 25.99 -15.16
N LYS A 599 -9.86 25.85 -15.65
CA LYS A 599 -9.34 24.61 -16.22
C LYS A 599 -8.16 24.05 -15.44
N VAL A 600 -8.21 22.76 -15.14
CA VAL A 600 -7.15 22.03 -14.42
C VAL A 600 -6.80 20.75 -15.18
N CYS A 601 -5.53 20.58 -15.53
CA CYS A 601 -5.01 19.34 -16.10
C CYS A 601 -4.38 18.47 -14.99
N ILE A 602 -4.66 17.17 -15.02
CA ILE A 602 -4.11 16.15 -14.13
C ILE A 602 -3.12 15.32 -14.94
N ALA A 603 -1.87 15.30 -14.50
CA ALA A 603 -0.74 14.62 -15.14
C ALA A 603 0.04 13.79 -14.11
N SER A 604 0.89 12.85 -14.55
CA SER A 604 1.66 12.02 -13.60
C SER A 604 2.84 12.81 -13.03
N SER A 605 3.52 13.59 -13.88
CA SER A 605 4.75 14.29 -13.52
C SER A 605 4.80 15.72 -14.05
N ILE A 606 5.72 16.51 -13.51
CA ILE A 606 6.01 17.84 -14.02
C ILE A 606 6.65 17.75 -15.42
N TRP A 607 6.24 18.62 -16.33
CA TRP A 607 6.77 18.62 -17.70
C TRP A 607 8.07 19.42 -17.84
N GLY A 608 9.06 19.02 -17.05
CA GLY A 608 10.41 19.56 -17.01
C GLY A 608 11.31 18.68 -16.15
N SER A 609 12.60 19.01 -16.06
CA SER A 609 13.55 18.34 -15.16
C SER A 609 14.16 19.31 -14.15
N PRO A 610 13.38 19.77 -13.15
CA PRO A 610 13.79 20.80 -12.20
C PRO A 610 14.69 20.21 -11.11
N GLN A 611 15.86 19.70 -11.51
CA GLN A 611 16.85 19.10 -10.62
C GLN A 611 18.19 19.79 -10.77
N THR A 612 18.81 20.15 -9.65
CA THR A 612 20.12 20.80 -9.62
C THR A 612 21.12 19.94 -8.86
N LYS A 613 22.36 19.97 -9.31
CA LYS A 613 23.52 19.68 -8.45
C LYS A 613 23.84 20.91 -7.59
N SER A 614 24.79 20.78 -6.69
CA SER A 614 25.24 21.85 -5.79
C SER A 614 25.90 23.06 -6.43
N ASN A 615 26.16 23.02 -7.73
CA ASN A 615 26.70 24.13 -8.51
C ASN A 615 25.68 24.72 -9.49
N LEU A 616 24.39 24.43 -9.31
CA LEU A 616 23.27 24.76 -10.21
C LEU A 616 23.27 24.01 -11.55
N GLU A 617 24.22 23.10 -11.79
CA GLU A 617 24.15 22.29 -13.01
C GLU A 617 22.88 21.44 -13.02
N PRO A 618 22.14 21.42 -14.15
CA PRO A 618 20.98 20.55 -14.27
C PRO A 618 21.40 19.07 -14.22
N LEU A 619 20.59 18.25 -13.55
CA LEU A 619 20.78 16.80 -13.52
C LEU A 619 20.08 16.14 -14.71
N LEU A 620 20.71 15.12 -15.29
CA LEU A 620 20.13 14.36 -16.40
C LEU A 620 19.14 13.32 -15.88
N ASP A 621 17.86 13.52 -16.17
CA ASP A 621 16.77 12.61 -15.83
C ASP A 621 15.84 12.43 -17.03
N TYR A 622 16.05 11.37 -17.81
CA TYR A 622 15.20 11.00 -18.95
C TYR A 622 13.80 10.52 -18.53
N ASP A 623 13.65 10.14 -17.27
CA ASP A 623 12.39 9.71 -16.72
C ASP A 623 11.47 10.90 -16.42
N SER A 624 12.03 12.06 -16.09
CA SER A 624 11.25 13.30 -16.00
C SER A 624 10.52 13.63 -17.32
N ASN A 625 9.38 14.30 -17.23
CA ASN A 625 8.63 14.74 -18.42
C ASN A 625 9.19 16.02 -19.06
N GLY A 626 10.43 16.42 -18.72
CA GLY A 626 11.24 17.32 -19.53
C GLY A 626 11.73 16.68 -20.84
N TYR A 627 11.75 15.34 -20.89
CA TYR A 627 12.07 14.57 -22.08
C TYR A 627 10.82 13.91 -22.69
N PRO A 628 10.70 13.83 -24.03
CA PRO A 628 11.50 14.54 -25.03
C PRO A 628 11.09 16.03 -25.12
N PRO A 629 12.04 16.97 -25.31
CA PRO A 629 11.77 18.40 -25.17
C PRO A 629 10.78 18.95 -26.21
N ASP A 630 10.76 18.42 -27.43
CA ASP A 630 9.81 18.83 -28.47
C ASP A 630 8.37 18.38 -28.15
N GLY A 631 8.19 17.14 -27.71
CA GLY A 631 6.91 16.59 -27.26
C GLY A 631 6.38 17.33 -26.04
N ARG A 632 7.26 17.62 -25.08
CA ARG A 632 6.97 18.49 -23.94
C ARG A 632 6.53 19.88 -24.39
N THR A 633 7.25 20.51 -25.32
CA THR A 633 6.95 21.87 -25.80
C THR A 633 5.57 21.94 -26.46
N ARG A 634 5.21 20.94 -27.28
CA ARG A 634 3.86 20.83 -27.84
C ARG A 634 2.80 20.70 -26.73
N ALA A 635 3.02 19.84 -25.76
CA ALA A 635 2.09 19.64 -24.64
C ALA A 635 1.88 20.92 -23.83
N VAL A 636 2.96 21.62 -23.44
CA VAL A 636 2.90 22.89 -22.69
C VAL A 636 2.15 23.97 -23.46
N LYS A 637 2.34 24.06 -24.78
CA LYS A 637 1.59 25.01 -25.62
C LYS A 637 0.09 24.75 -25.55
N LEU A 638 -0.33 23.48 -25.57
CA LEU A 638 -1.75 23.11 -25.53
C LEU A 638 -2.40 23.45 -24.17
N ILE A 639 -1.69 23.25 -23.07
CA ILE A 639 -2.18 23.65 -21.74
C ILE A 639 -2.27 25.18 -21.63
N LYS A 640 -1.27 25.89 -22.16
CA LYS A 640 -1.29 27.36 -22.20
C LYS A 640 -2.48 27.87 -23.02
N ASP A 641 -2.74 27.28 -24.19
CA ASP A 641 -3.84 27.69 -25.06
C ASP A 641 -5.21 27.41 -24.43
N ALA A 642 -5.29 26.44 -23.54
CA ALA A 642 -6.47 26.17 -22.73
C ALA A 642 -6.59 27.08 -21.50
N GLY A 643 -5.61 27.93 -21.19
CA GLY A 643 -5.59 28.75 -19.96
C GLY A 643 -5.63 27.93 -18.68
N ALA A 644 -5.04 26.73 -18.71
CA ALA A 644 -5.15 25.75 -17.63
C ALA A 644 -3.95 25.78 -16.68
N VAL A 645 -4.19 25.40 -15.42
CA VAL A 645 -3.14 25.00 -14.48
C VAL A 645 -2.96 23.48 -14.50
N VAL A 646 -1.83 22.97 -14.03
CA VAL A 646 -1.56 21.52 -13.96
C VAL A 646 -1.27 21.08 -12.53
N ILE A 647 -1.84 19.96 -12.12
CA ILE A 647 -1.52 19.27 -10.86
C ILE A 647 -0.91 17.89 -11.18
N CYS A 648 0.14 17.51 -10.46
CA CYS A 648 0.94 16.32 -10.76
C CYS A 648 1.71 15.78 -9.54
N GLY A 649 2.40 14.63 -9.72
CA GLY A 649 3.21 13.91 -8.73
C GLY A 649 4.63 13.57 -9.23
N ASP A 650 5.08 12.33 -9.00
CA ASP A 650 6.38 11.69 -9.39
C ASP A 650 7.67 12.33 -8.84
N GLN A 651 7.75 13.65 -8.77
CA GLN A 651 9.01 14.35 -8.54
C GLN A 651 9.64 14.06 -7.17
N HIS A 652 8.85 13.64 -6.18
CA HIS A 652 9.27 13.52 -4.78
C HIS A 652 9.88 14.83 -4.23
N LEU A 653 9.53 15.94 -4.89
CA LEU A 653 10.04 17.27 -4.64
C LEU A 653 8.85 18.23 -4.85
N PRO A 654 8.19 18.66 -3.77
CA PRO A 654 7.01 19.50 -3.88
C PRO A 654 7.40 20.84 -4.50
N MET A 655 6.68 21.29 -5.53
CA MET A 655 7.02 22.55 -6.19
C MET A 655 5.87 23.26 -6.92
N MET A 656 6.01 24.59 -7.00
CA MET A 656 5.27 25.45 -7.91
C MET A 656 6.23 25.94 -8.99
N ALA A 657 5.91 25.72 -10.27
CA ALA A 657 6.73 26.22 -11.36
C ALA A 657 5.92 26.64 -12.59
N LYS A 658 6.32 27.74 -13.23
CA LYS A 658 5.88 28.09 -14.58
C LYS A 658 6.67 27.28 -15.60
N GLN A 659 5.96 26.63 -16.52
CA GLN A 659 6.54 25.80 -17.58
C GLN A 659 6.64 26.62 -18.87
N GLY A 660 7.75 27.34 -19.06
CA GLY A 660 7.95 28.29 -20.15
C GLY A 660 8.08 27.66 -21.54
N LEU A 661 7.79 28.44 -22.58
CA LEU A 661 7.99 28.06 -23.99
C LEU A 661 9.15 28.85 -24.58
N ASP A 662 8.95 30.16 -24.76
CA ASP A 662 9.96 31.06 -25.30
C ASP A 662 10.70 31.83 -24.19
N THR A 663 10.03 32.06 -23.06
CA THR A 663 10.56 32.76 -21.89
C THR A 663 10.40 31.90 -20.64
N PHE A 664 10.68 32.44 -19.46
CA PHE A 664 10.46 31.75 -18.19
C PHE A 664 9.05 31.96 -17.61
N ASP A 665 8.29 32.92 -18.13
CA ASP A 665 7.01 33.38 -17.57
C ASP A 665 5.81 33.20 -18.52
N ASP A 666 6.03 32.80 -19.78
CA ASP A 666 5.00 32.73 -20.82
C ASP A 666 4.23 31.41 -20.85
N GLY A 667 4.36 30.57 -19.82
CA GLY A 667 3.81 29.22 -19.76
C GLY A 667 2.73 29.00 -18.70
N PRO A 668 2.13 27.79 -18.68
CA PRO A 668 1.17 27.40 -17.66
C PRO A 668 1.84 27.21 -16.30
N LEU A 669 1.04 27.30 -15.24
CA LEU A 669 1.47 27.02 -13.86
C LEU A 669 1.28 25.54 -13.54
N PHE A 670 2.32 24.91 -12.99
CA PHE A 670 2.31 23.53 -12.54
C PHE A 670 2.51 23.49 -11.02
N PHE A 671 1.72 22.64 -10.36
CA PHE A 671 1.88 22.25 -8.98
C PHE A 671 2.21 20.75 -8.92
N ALA A 672 3.44 20.42 -8.52
CA ALA A 672 3.80 19.07 -8.13
C ALA A 672 3.56 18.95 -6.62
N GLY A 673 2.60 18.12 -6.24
CA GLY A 673 2.34 17.80 -4.84
C GLY A 673 3.55 17.10 -4.21
N PRO A 674 3.67 17.11 -2.88
CA PRO A 674 4.64 16.28 -2.20
C PRO A 674 4.37 14.80 -2.46
N ALA A 675 5.43 13.99 -2.45
CA ALA A 675 5.25 12.55 -2.30
C ALA A 675 4.61 12.27 -0.94
N ALA A 676 3.62 11.38 -0.91
CA ALA A 676 3.03 10.91 0.33
C ALA A 676 4.12 10.23 1.16
N ALA A 677 4.76 9.20 0.63
CA ALA A 677 6.06 8.72 1.11
C ALA A 677 6.83 8.03 -0.02
N ALA A 678 8.09 8.41 -0.19
CA ALA A 678 8.97 7.89 -1.22
C ALA A 678 10.37 7.54 -0.68
N PHE A 679 11.02 6.56 -1.29
CA PHE A 679 12.41 6.24 -0.97
C PHE A 679 13.40 7.07 -1.78
N TRP A 680 13.06 7.48 -3.00
CA TRP A 680 13.94 8.24 -3.89
C TRP A 680 13.78 9.73 -3.67
N GLN A 681 14.86 10.51 -3.71
CA GLN A 681 14.81 11.96 -3.52
C GLN A 681 15.38 12.72 -4.72
N ARG A 682 14.81 13.90 -4.96
CA ARG A 682 15.29 14.91 -5.92
C ARG A 682 15.55 16.23 -5.18
N TRP A 683 16.38 17.10 -5.76
CA TRP A 683 16.77 18.39 -5.18
C TRP A 683 16.69 19.50 -6.24
N PHE A 684 16.23 20.68 -5.82
CA PHE A 684 16.35 21.93 -6.55
C PHE A 684 16.87 23.02 -5.61
N GLU A 685 18.18 23.20 -5.57
CA GLU A 685 18.89 24.16 -4.74
C GLU A 685 19.31 25.35 -5.62
N GLY A 686 18.58 26.46 -5.53
CA GLY A 686 18.87 27.68 -6.30
C GLY A 686 20.03 28.52 -5.73
N LEU A 687 20.40 28.25 -4.46
CA LEU A 687 21.57 28.81 -3.77
C LEU A 687 21.64 30.36 -3.76
N GLY A 688 20.50 31.03 -3.95
CA GLY A 688 20.40 32.50 -4.05
C GLY A 688 21.02 33.08 -5.32
N LYS A 689 21.30 32.24 -6.32
CA LYS A 689 22.06 32.59 -7.54
C LYS A 689 21.21 32.63 -8.80
N LEU A 690 19.98 32.13 -8.76
CA LEU A 690 19.07 32.18 -9.90
C LEU A 690 18.48 33.59 -10.04
N ASP A 691 18.30 34.02 -11.29
CA ASP A 691 17.61 35.28 -11.62
C ASP A 691 16.12 35.17 -11.27
N ASN A 692 15.47 36.33 -11.02
CA ASN A 692 14.01 36.42 -10.88
C ASN A 692 13.42 35.55 -9.74
N GLN A 693 14.17 35.44 -8.64
CA GLN A 693 13.72 34.81 -7.38
C GLN A 693 12.32 35.29 -6.99
N PHE A 694 11.50 34.36 -6.52
CA PHE A 694 10.18 34.64 -6.01
C PHE A 694 10.25 34.88 -4.51
N ASN A 695 9.72 36.01 -4.04
CA ASN A 695 9.69 36.38 -2.62
C ASN A 695 11.06 36.33 -1.89
N ASN A 696 12.16 36.56 -2.62
CA ASN A 696 13.54 36.43 -2.13
C ASN A 696 13.89 35.04 -1.56
N ASP A 697 13.16 33.98 -1.97
CA ASP A 697 13.52 32.62 -1.62
C ASP A 697 14.77 32.19 -2.42
N PRO A 698 15.86 31.76 -1.75
CA PRO A 698 17.11 31.42 -2.42
C PRO A 698 17.02 30.20 -3.35
N ASN A 699 15.98 29.38 -3.22
CA ASN A 699 15.78 28.18 -4.04
C ASN A 699 14.74 28.39 -5.15
N THR A 700 14.45 29.62 -5.51
CA THR A 700 13.49 29.97 -6.57
C THR A 700 14.15 30.80 -7.66
N GLY A 701 13.50 30.90 -8.83
CA GLY A 701 14.00 31.71 -9.95
C GLY A 701 13.96 31.00 -11.29
N ASN A 702 14.56 31.64 -12.28
CA ASN A 702 14.66 31.15 -13.65
C ASN A 702 15.68 30.03 -13.75
N PHE A 703 15.29 28.91 -14.35
CA PHE A 703 16.12 27.74 -14.52
C PHE A 703 15.87 27.07 -15.87
N THR A 704 16.96 26.63 -16.51
CA THR A 704 16.90 25.86 -17.75
C THR A 704 17.41 24.46 -17.47
N ASP A 705 16.58 23.46 -17.72
CA ASP A 705 16.95 22.07 -17.49
C ASP A 705 17.93 21.53 -18.55
N ILE A 706 18.37 20.29 -18.37
CA ILE A 706 19.33 19.62 -19.26
C ILE A 706 18.81 19.42 -20.69
N PHE A 707 17.49 19.48 -20.90
CA PHE A 707 16.83 19.34 -22.19
C PHE A 707 16.53 20.70 -22.84
N GLY A 708 16.92 21.80 -22.19
CA GLY A 708 16.75 23.16 -22.70
C GLY A 708 15.39 23.77 -22.36
N ASN A 709 14.57 23.10 -21.54
CA ASN A 709 13.26 23.61 -21.16
C ASN A 709 13.42 24.74 -20.14
N LYS A 710 12.73 25.85 -20.38
CA LYS A 710 12.71 27.00 -19.48
C LYS A 710 11.64 26.83 -18.42
N MET A 711 12.02 27.06 -17.17
CA MET A 711 11.11 27.02 -16.03
C MET A 711 11.39 28.19 -15.09
N ARG A 712 10.34 28.76 -14.50
CA ARG A 712 10.49 29.64 -13.33
C ARG A 712 9.94 28.90 -12.12
N VAL A 713 10.84 28.50 -11.22
CA VAL A 713 10.48 27.89 -9.95
C VAL A 713 10.05 28.99 -8.99
N LEU A 714 8.87 28.83 -8.39
CA LEU A 714 8.21 29.83 -7.54
C LEU A 714 8.17 29.39 -6.08
N ALA A 715 8.12 28.09 -5.82
CA ALA A 715 8.23 27.49 -4.49
C ALA A 715 8.78 26.08 -4.64
N VAL A 716 9.61 25.64 -3.69
CA VAL A 716 10.12 24.26 -3.64
C VAL A 716 10.43 23.86 -2.20
N ALA A 717 10.11 22.62 -1.84
CA ALA A 717 10.44 22.07 -0.53
C ALA A 717 11.52 20.99 -0.64
N ASN A 718 12.79 21.39 -0.63
CA ASN A 718 13.93 20.47 -0.67
C ASN A 718 13.98 19.53 0.55
N PRO A 719 14.61 18.35 0.44
CA PRO A 719 15.02 17.57 1.60
C PRO A 719 15.82 18.41 2.59
N LYS A 720 15.79 18.04 3.88
CA LYS A 720 16.51 18.74 4.97
C LYS A 720 18.03 18.47 4.95
N VAL A 721 18.49 17.71 3.97
CA VAL A 721 19.89 17.40 3.68
C VAL A 721 20.19 17.92 2.28
N THR A 722 21.30 18.64 2.10
CA THR A 722 21.66 19.19 0.79
C THR A 722 22.12 18.09 -0.17
N TYR A 723 22.05 18.36 -1.48
CA TYR A 723 22.51 17.39 -2.49
C TYR A 723 23.99 17.02 -2.28
N ASP A 724 24.82 18.02 -2.00
CA ASP A 724 26.26 17.82 -1.77
C ASP A 724 26.56 16.99 -0.52
N ASP A 725 25.90 17.29 0.61
CA ASP A 725 26.09 16.53 1.83
C ASP A 725 25.66 15.06 1.61
N PHE A 726 24.52 14.86 0.95
CA PHE A 726 24.06 13.52 0.58
C PHE A 726 25.09 12.78 -0.29
N LYS A 727 25.60 13.41 -1.36
CA LYS A 727 26.56 12.77 -2.27
C LYS A 727 27.91 12.52 -1.61
N GLN A 728 28.40 13.44 -0.78
CA GLN A 728 29.64 13.25 -0.02
C GLN A 728 29.54 12.05 0.93
N GLN A 729 28.45 11.94 1.70
CA GLN A 729 28.28 10.85 2.66
C GLN A 729 27.99 9.50 1.99
N THR A 730 27.46 9.51 0.77
CA THR A 730 27.15 8.29 0.01
C THR A 730 28.23 7.90 -1.00
N ASN A 731 29.42 8.52 -0.94
CA ASN A 731 30.52 8.29 -1.87
C ASN A 731 30.09 8.46 -3.34
N ASN A 732 29.35 9.52 -3.65
CA ASN A 732 28.79 9.81 -4.96
C ASN A 732 27.96 8.65 -5.55
N SER A 733 27.23 7.93 -4.69
CA SER A 733 26.35 6.85 -5.13
C SER A 733 25.36 7.36 -6.19
N TRP A 734 25.12 6.54 -7.20
CA TRP A 734 24.09 6.81 -8.21
C TRP A 734 22.70 6.95 -7.58
N SER A 735 22.36 6.11 -6.59
CA SER A 735 21.02 6.13 -6.01
C SER A 735 20.81 7.30 -5.05
N ASN A 736 19.63 7.90 -5.13
CA ASN A 736 19.18 8.95 -4.22
C ASN A 736 18.23 8.40 -3.15
N PHE A 737 18.51 7.21 -2.63
CA PHE A 737 17.67 6.58 -1.62
C PHE A 737 17.88 7.23 -0.25
N LEU A 738 16.79 7.68 0.39
CA LEU A 738 16.76 8.24 1.73
C LEU A 738 15.57 7.64 2.49
N ALA A 739 15.84 6.93 3.58
CA ALA A 739 14.80 6.18 4.29
C ALA A 739 14.18 7.00 5.43
N ASP A 740 14.98 7.79 6.14
CA ASP A 740 14.50 8.57 7.28
C ASP A 740 13.60 9.73 6.84
N ARG A 741 12.29 9.61 7.12
CA ARG A 741 11.28 10.64 6.83
C ARG A 741 11.60 11.99 7.46
N SER A 742 12.25 12.02 8.62
CA SER A 742 12.56 13.28 9.28
C SER A 742 13.53 14.16 8.48
N LEU A 743 14.20 13.60 7.48
CA LEU A 743 15.12 14.30 6.57
C LEU A 743 14.50 14.63 5.20
N LYS A 744 13.27 14.20 4.93
CA LYS A 744 12.53 14.38 3.67
C LYS A 744 11.47 15.49 3.80
N SER A 745 10.91 15.86 2.65
CA SER A 745 9.81 16.83 2.51
C SER A 745 8.59 16.14 1.91
N GLU A 746 8.02 15.23 2.68
CA GLU A 746 6.88 14.37 2.33
C GLU A 746 5.58 14.90 2.93
N GLY A 747 4.44 14.57 2.32
CA GLY A 747 3.13 15.00 2.80
C GLY A 747 2.03 14.94 1.74
N TYR A 748 1.17 15.95 1.69
CA TYR A 748 0.06 16.02 0.73
C TYR A 748 -0.19 17.44 0.22
N GLY A 749 -0.90 17.55 -0.91
CA GLY A 749 -1.35 18.83 -1.47
C GLY A 749 -2.84 19.05 -1.26
N ILE A 750 -3.27 20.31 -1.09
CA ILE A 750 -4.68 20.72 -1.20
C ILE A 750 -4.77 21.79 -2.28
N VAL A 751 -5.71 21.63 -3.21
CA VAL A 751 -6.00 22.62 -4.24
C VAL A 751 -7.42 23.11 -4.09
N LYS A 752 -7.59 24.43 -3.92
CA LYS A 752 -8.89 25.08 -3.83
C LYS A 752 -9.17 25.87 -5.09
N VAL A 753 -10.36 25.70 -5.65
CA VAL A 753 -10.84 26.48 -6.79
C VAL A 753 -11.99 27.36 -6.33
N ASP A 754 -11.73 28.65 -6.17
CA ASP A 754 -12.72 29.62 -5.70
C ASP A 754 -13.28 30.44 -6.86
N HIS A 755 -14.50 30.09 -7.27
CA HIS A 755 -15.24 30.78 -8.32
C HIS A 755 -15.61 32.21 -7.95
N LYS A 756 -15.83 32.52 -6.68
CA LYS A 756 -16.20 33.87 -6.24
C LYS A 756 -14.98 34.79 -6.26
N ALA A 757 -13.84 34.29 -5.82
CA ALA A 757 -12.56 35.03 -5.82
C ALA A 757 -11.81 34.96 -7.16
N GLN A 758 -12.31 34.14 -8.10
CA GLN A 758 -11.72 33.87 -9.42
C GLN A 758 -10.24 33.48 -9.31
N GLN A 759 -9.96 32.52 -8.43
CA GLN A 759 -8.58 32.11 -8.13
C GLN A 759 -8.47 30.63 -7.78
N PHE A 760 -7.29 30.09 -8.06
CA PHE A 760 -6.78 28.86 -7.50
C PHE A 760 -5.93 29.18 -6.26
N GLU A 761 -6.04 28.36 -5.24
CA GLU A 761 -5.14 28.34 -4.09
C GLU A 761 -4.52 26.94 -4.00
N PHE A 762 -3.19 26.90 -3.99
CA PHE A 762 -2.41 25.68 -3.85
C PHE A 762 -1.78 25.66 -2.47
N GLU A 763 -1.98 24.58 -1.74
CA GLU A 763 -1.42 24.36 -0.42
C GLU A 763 -0.54 23.12 -0.42
N CYS A 764 0.55 23.16 0.34
CA CYS A 764 1.53 22.08 0.41
C CYS A 764 1.88 21.79 1.88
N TRP A 765 1.43 20.66 2.38
CA TRP A 765 1.49 20.31 3.79
C TRP A 765 2.51 19.19 4.05
N GLU A 766 3.30 19.32 5.11
CA GLU A 766 4.15 18.24 5.61
C GLU A 766 3.28 17.15 6.24
N TRP A 767 3.69 15.89 6.10
CA TRP A 767 2.97 14.71 6.59
C TRP A 767 2.34 14.86 7.98
N ASN A 768 3.12 15.34 8.95
CA ASN A 768 2.75 15.43 10.36
C ASN A 768 2.34 16.85 10.79
N ALA A 769 2.03 17.74 9.84
CA ALA A 769 1.52 19.06 10.15
C ALA A 769 0.01 19.01 10.40
N ASP A 770 -0.40 19.19 11.66
CA ASP A 770 -1.81 19.41 12.04
C ASP A 770 -2.34 20.69 11.36
N PRO A 771 -3.30 20.64 10.43
CA PRO A 771 -3.73 21.83 9.68
C PRO A 771 -4.33 22.95 10.53
N SER A 772 -4.78 22.65 11.75
CA SER A 772 -5.37 23.64 12.66
C SER A 772 -4.32 24.55 13.33
N LYS A 773 -3.04 24.12 13.37
CA LYS A 773 -1.96 24.80 14.12
C LYS A 773 -0.62 24.85 13.38
N GLY A 774 -0.41 23.89 12.48
CA GLY A 774 0.79 23.70 11.70
C GLY A 774 0.94 24.74 10.60
N LYS A 775 2.09 24.70 9.94
CA LYS A 775 2.40 25.55 8.80
C LYS A 775 2.63 24.68 7.58
N GLN A 776 2.25 25.20 6.43
CA GLN A 776 2.63 24.66 5.13
C GLN A 776 4.15 24.79 4.91
N PHE A 777 4.67 24.09 3.91
CA PHE A 777 6.04 24.31 3.47
C PHE A 777 6.24 25.80 3.06
N PRO A 778 7.47 26.35 3.20
CA PRO A 778 7.75 27.71 2.77
C PRO A 778 7.41 27.94 1.29
N GLY A 779 6.77 29.07 0.98
CA GLY A 779 6.30 29.40 -0.37
C GLY A 779 4.82 29.10 -0.62
N TRP A 780 4.15 28.39 0.29
CA TRP A 780 2.71 28.13 0.25
C TRP A 780 1.96 28.79 1.43
N PRO A 781 0.65 29.08 1.30
CA PRO A 781 -0.18 28.86 0.12
C PRO A 781 0.20 29.77 -1.06
N TYR A 782 0.05 29.25 -2.27
CA TYR A 782 0.26 30.00 -3.51
C TYR A 782 -1.08 30.33 -4.18
N ILE A 783 -1.33 31.61 -4.45
CA ILE A 783 -2.57 32.08 -5.09
C ILE A 783 -2.32 32.40 -6.57
N HIS A 784 -3.15 31.83 -7.44
CA HIS A 784 -3.14 32.11 -8.87
C HIS A 784 -4.52 32.58 -9.34
N LYS A 785 -4.61 33.75 -9.98
CA LYS A 785 -5.87 34.20 -10.57
C LYS A 785 -6.22 33.35 -11.80
N PHE A 786 -7.51 33.17 -12.06
CA PHE A 786 -7.96 32.59 -13.32
C PHE A 786 -7.46 33.45 -14.49
N GLU A 787 -7.11 32.83 -15.60
CA GLU A 787 -6.83 33.58 -16.82
C GLU A 787 -8.11 34.30 -17.27
N GLN A 788 -7.98 35.58 -17.64
CA GLN A 788 -9.11 36.32 -18.20
C GLN A 788 -9.37 35.77 -19.62
N ALA A 789 -10.57 35.24 -19.83
CA ALA A 789 -11.02 34.68 -21.10
C ALA A 789 -11.12 35.73 -22.21
#